data_AF-A0A258RQW4-F1
#
_entry.id   AF-A0A258RQW4-F1
#
_cell.length_a   1.000
_cell.length_b   1.000
_cell.length_c   1.000
_cell.angle_alpha   90.00
_cell.angle_beta   90.00
_cell.angle_gamma   90.00
#
_symmetry.space_group_name_H-M   'P 1'
#
loop_
_entity.id
_entity.type
_entity.pdbx_description
1 polymer ?
#
loop_
_entity_poly.entity_id
_entity_poly.type
_entity_poly.pdbx_seq_one_letter_code
_entity_poly.pdbx_strand_id
1 'polypeptide(L)'
;MRPGPIFRVDLAMGAWSPGHAAGELAAQLGIALPEPAHVDAAEISRNVDREARGDGTLLTAYHQALSIADALPDDPRIVVVRPLHALPIRSDNRALLRYLLRLGIAVRFAGGRSPSPPAALPPLLQLYPGLVPAPVVAALGIAPDHPALQSAGPAHYTIAPGARTIDPRCVPALIDQLAAYEHGDPRLFAYCQCLGTALFVDAPALAGYAQAAVQASADLALALAKRARACARTPIDAAATELQLQGIRIFLHQFAEAAAAPEPSPRLPAALRGELSVMRGWGKVMIGDVDAAERCFAETGPARDAATALYHRNIFAFARFRHGDLDGARAIEREIEGALASDSDPDPQLHFVNAINLARLSRAAGDDQGYCDYLRRAFATTDNVRSASEIVQLNLLRAQTLDRGDPDQARRCRLRAALAWLASEPAEAISVRAIRVAIDPGAAHPRTLDRQIAEMLLTALAAAWPAVTPLVLDTAPHVALSDAADGLVVEQIGAAEGVCLLWSPMRQRRLPRAPATDGLAALAFAIIAAEVDLPASPSAGTWIIDTVTGADVRASRVDSAAAAWRYGLEQGTAAPIVVRAGPAVRRIETRGGGDVVHFKRHLPPRRLSEAERGVVSAVARCGTIAVDRIERPDIVRALVAARVLGLGSDVA
;
A
#
# COMPACT_ATOMS: atom_id res chain seq x y z
N MET A 1 -26.22 22.63 24.56
CA MET A 1 -25.16 21.61 24.71
C MET A 1 -23.83 22.32 24.92
N ARG A 2 -23.00 21.88 25.87
CA ARG A 2 -21.63 22.41 25.99
C ARG A 2 -20.84 21.89 24.79
N PRO A 3 -20.08 22.75 24.10
CA PRO A 3 -19.35 22.30 22.92
C PRO A 3 -18.27 21.30 23.33
N GLY A 4 -18.13 20.21 22.58
CA GLY A 4 -17.16 19.14 22.88
C GLY A 4 -15.70 19.60 22.90
N PRO A 5 -14.78 18.74 23.37
CA PRO A 5 -13.37 19.06 23.51
C PRO A 5 -12.72 19.42 22.17
N ILE A 6 -11.71 20.29 22.23
CA ILE A 6 -10.99 20.78 21.06
C ILE A 6 -9.61 20.10 21.01
N PHE A 7 -9.35 19.40 19.91
CA PHE A 7 -8.05 18.85 19.56
C PHE A 7 -7.37 19.76 18.55
N ARG A 8 -6.04 19.85 18.61
CA ARG A 8 -5.28 20.81 17.81
C ARG A 8 -4.23 20.12 16.96
N VAL A 9 -4.09 20.57 15.74
CA VAL A 9 -2.99 20.19 14.84
C VAL A 9 -2.32 21.48 14.39
N ASP A 10 -1.00 21.56 14.49
CA ASP A 10 -0.24 22.72 14.04
C ASP A 10 0.61 22.37 12.81
N LEU A 11 0.14 22.81 11.63
CA LEU A 11 0.89 22.67 10.38
C LEU A 11 1.50 23.99 9.94
N ALA A 12 1.55 25.03 10.79
CA ALA A 12 1.96 26.38 10.40
C ALA A 12 3.36 26.40 9.75
N MET A 13 4.29 25.65 10.31
CA MET A 13 5.66 25.52 9.80
C MET A 13 5.83 24.29 8.89
N GLY A 14 4.75 23.71 8.36
CA GLY A 14 4.76 22.50 7.55
C GLY A 14 4.82 21.21 8.37
N ALA A 15 4.69 20.06 7.69
CA ALA A 15 4.86 18.73 8.27
C ALA A 15 6.22 18.13 7.89
N TRP A 16 6.96 17.69 8.91
CA TRP A 16 8.35 17.21 8.81
C TRP A 16 8.56 15.80 9.35
N SER A 17 7.48 15.13 9.71
CA SER A 17 7.44 13.69 9.91
C SER A 17 6.27 13.08 9.13
N PRO A 18 6.39 11.81 8.71
CA PRO A 18 5.24 11.09 8.19
C PRO A 18 4.15 10.99 9.26
N GLY A 19 2.90 11.23 8.87
CA GLY A 19 1.76 11.22 9.78
C GLY A 19 1.80 12.33 10.83
N HIS A 20 2.48 13.45 10.59
CA HIS A 20 2.63 14.56 11.57
C HIS A 20 1.31 14.90 12.29
N ALA A 21 0.24 15.19 11.55
CA ALA A 21 -1.06 15.54 12.12
C ALA A 21 -1.66 14.38 12.93
N ALA A 22 -1.45 13.13 12.50
CA ALA A 22 -1.89 11.97 13.24
C ALA A 22 -1.13 11.87 14.58
N GLY A 23 0.20 12.03 14.55
CA GLY A 23 1.05 12.01 15.74
C GLY A 23 0.64 13.07 16.77
N GLU A 24 0.32 14.29 16.34
CA GLU A 24 -0.15 15.36 17.23
C GLU A 24 -1.52 15.04 17.86
N LEU A 25 -2.44 14.46 17.10
CA LEU A 25 -3.73 14.01 17.63
C LEU A 25 -3.56 12.84 18.60
N ALA A 26 -2.72 11.87 18.25
CA ALA A 26 -2.44 10.71 19.08
C ALA A 26 -1.80 11.09 20.43
N ALA A 27 -0.87 12.04 20.42
CA ALA A 27 -0.27 12.58 21.64
C ALA A 27 -1.30 13.25 22.57
N GLN A 28 -2.30 13.93 22.01
CA GLN A 28 -3.41 14.51 22.80
C GLN A 28 -4.39 13.47 23.32
N LEU A 29 -4.60 12.38 22.56
CA LEU A 29 -5.51 11.30 22.90
C LEU A 29 -4.86 10.23 23.81
N GLY A 30 -3.53 10.23 23.93
CA GLY A 30 -2.79 9.22 24.68
C GLY A 30 -2.84 7.83 24.03
N ILE A 31 -2.94 7.76 22.70
CA ILE A 31 -3.03 6.50 21.95
C ILE A 31 -1.74 6.22 21.17
N ALA A 32 -1.44 4.94 20.98
CA ALA A 32 -0.44 4.50 20.01
C ALA A 32 -1.09 4.43 18.62
N LEU A 33 -0.39 4.92 17.61
CA LEU A 33 -0.82 4.79 16.23
C LEU A 33 -0.19 3.56 15.58
N PRO A 34 -0.84 2.95 14.58
CA PRO A 34 -0.22 1.94 13.76
C PRO A 34 1.04 2.53 13.10
N GLU A 35 2.16 1.85 13.26
CA GLU A 35 3.41 2.24 12.62
C GLU A 35 3.36 1.92 11.12
N PRO A 36 3.88 2.81 10.26
CA PRO A 36 4.06 2.48 8.86
C PRO A 36 5.08 1.34 8.74
N ALA A 37 4.83 0.39 7.85
CA ALA A 37 5.78 -0.68 7.59
C ALA A 37 7.15 -0.11 7.16
N HIS A 38 8.21 -0.45 7.88
CA HIS A 38 9.57 -0.05 7.52
C HIS A 38 9.98 -0.65 6.18
N VAL A 39 10.56 0.18 5.32
CA VAL A 39 10.81 -0.15 3.92
C VAL A 39 12.16 0.38 3.45
N ASP A 40 12.94 -0.51 2.88
CA ASP A 40 14.08 -0.19 2.02
C ASP A 40 13.62 -0.08 0.56
N ALA A 41 13.57 1.13 -0.01
CA ALA A 41 13.17 1.36 -1.41
C ALA A 41 14.29 1.13 -2.42
N ALA A 42 15.53 0.90 -1.96
CA ALA A 42 16.63 0.53 -2.86
C ALA A 42 16.45 -0.89 -3.42
N GLU A 43 15.66 -1.74 -2.77
CA GLU A 43 15.42 -3.10 -3.25
C GLU A 43 14.25 -3.16 -4.25
N ILE A 44 14.59 -3.33 -5.52
CA ILE A 44 13.66 -3.37 -6.66
C ILE A 44 12.58 -4.46 -6.47
N SER A 45 12.97 -5.66 -6.01
CA SER A 45 12.05 -6.79 -5.79
C SER A 45 10.92 -6.43 -4.82
N ARG A 46 11.26 -5.80 -3.69
CA ARG A 46 10.28 -5.40 -2.66
C ARG A 46 9.31 -4.34 -3.15
N ASN A 47 9.66 -3.54 -4.16
CA ASN A 47 8.75 -2.55 -4.73
C ASN A 47 7.56 -3.19 -5.47
N VAL A 48 7.73 -4.37 -6.07
CA VAL A 48 6.65 -5.09 -6.77
C VAL A 48 5.53 -5.47 -5.81
N ASP A 49 5.88 -6.05 -4.66
CA ASP A 49 4.91 -6.47 -3.64
C ASP A 49 4.24 -5.27 -2.96
N ARG A 50 5.00 -4.20 -2.70
CA ARG A 50 4.46 -2.96 -2.13
C ARG A 50 3.43 -2.33 -3.04
N GLU A 51 3.77 -2.16 -4.32
CA GLU A 51 2.83 -1.60 -5.29
C GLU A 51 1.55 -2.45 -5.33
N ALA A 52 1.67 -3.78 -5.34
CA ALA A 52 0.50 -4.67 -5.29
C ALA A 52 -0.39 -4.45 -4.06
N ARG A 53 0.18 -4.20 -2.88
CA ARG A 53 -0.62 -3.92 -1.66
C ARG A 53 -1.39 -2.61 -1.69
N GLY A 54 -1.03 -1.69 -2.59
CA GLY A 54 -1.70 -0.41 -2.74
C GLY A 54 -0.86 0.79 -2.31
N ASP A 55 -1.48 1.97 -2.27
CA ASP A 55 -0.86 3.21 -1.82
C ASP A 55 -0.70 3.21 -0.29
N GLY A 56 0.53 2.96 0.17
CA GLY A 56 0.88 2.90 1.58
C GLY A 56 0.62 4.21 2.34
N THR A 57 0.69 5.36 1.68
CA THR A 57 0.40 6.66 2.29
C THR A 57 -1.10 6.77 2.60
N LEU A 58 -1.95 6.36 1.67
CA LEU A 58 -3.40 6.37 1.86
C LEU A 58 -3.86 5.32 2.89
N LEU A 59 -3.30 4.10 2.85
CA LEU A 59 -3.61 3.04 3.82
C LEU A 59 -3.22 3.45 5.24
N THR A 60 -2.00 3.97 5.43
CA THR A 60 -1.52 4.43 6.75
C THR A 60 -2.42 5.54 7.29
N ALA A 61 -2.73 6.55 6.47
CA ALA A 61 -3.60 7.65 6.87
C ALA A 61 -5.03 7.19 7.21
N TYR A 62 -5.55 6.18 6.51
CA TYR A 62 -6.86 5.60 6.81
C TYR A 62 -6.88 4.87 8.16
N HIS A 63 -5.92 3.97 8.41
CA HIS A 63 -5.85 3.24 9.69
C HIS A 63 -5.60 4.17 10.88
N GLN A 64 -4.79 5.22 10.69
CA GLN A 64 -4.61 6.27 11.69
C GLN A 64 -5.91 7.05 11.93
N ALA A 65 -6.66 7.38 10.88
CA ALA A 65 -7.94 8.07 11.00
C ALA A 65 -8.97 7.23 11.79
N LEU A 66 -9.05 5.92 11.55
CA LEU A 66 -9.89 5.01 12.33
C LEU A 66 -9.49 4.99 13.80
N SER A 67 -8.21 4.78 14.08
CA SER A 67 -7.68 4.71 15.46
C SER A 67 -7.97 6.01 16.24
N ILE A 68 -7.78 7.16 15.58
CA ILE A 68 -8.12 8.47 16.14
C ILE A 68 -9.63 8.60 16.34
N ALA A 69 -10.44 8.22 15.35
CA ALA A 69 -11.90 8.31 15.42
C ALA A 69 -12.52 7.44 16.52
N ASP A 70 -11.91 6.30 16.83
CA ASP A 70 -12.36 5.40 17.89
C ASP A 70 -11.96 5.91 19.29
N ALA A 71 -10.88 6.69 19.38
CA ALA A 71 -10.40 7.27 20.64
C ALA A 71 -11.00 8.66 20.95
N LEU A 72 -11.57 9.34 19.95
CA LEU A 72 -12.17 10.65 20.16
C LEU A 72 -13.45 10.54 21.01
N PRO A 73 -13.67 11.46 21.96
CA PRO A 73 -14.92 11.55 22.71
C PRO A 73 -16.06 12.09 21.83
N ASP A 74 -17.29 12.08 22.35
CA ASP A 74 -18.47 12.60 21.65
C ASP A 74 -18.34 14.08 21.27
N ASP A 75 -18.87 14.43 20.09
CA ASP A 75 -18.82 15.77 19.47
C ASP A 75 -17.40 16.40 19.43
N PRO A 76 -16.38 15.68 18.92
CA PRO A 76 -15.01 16.17 18.92
C PRO A 76 -14.84 17.26 17.86
N ARG A 77 -14.02 18.27 18.17
CA ARG A 77 -13.63 19.31 17.19
C ARG A 77 -12.13 19.31 17.01
N ILE A 78 -11.68 19.16 15.77
CA ILE A 78 -10.26 19.26 15.42
C ILE A 78 -10.01 20.63 14.77
N VAL A 79 -9.07 21.40 15.33
CA VAL A 79 -8.63 22.68 14.79
C VAL A 79 -7.23 22.51 14.20
N VAL A 80 -7.11 22.70 12.89
CA VAL A 80 -5.86 22.59 12.14
C VAL A 80 -5.33 23.98 11.82
N VAL A 81 -4.18 24.36 12.37
CA VAL A 81 -3.47 25.57 11.94
C VAL A 81 -2.92 25.34 10.53
N ARG A 82 -3.34 26.17 9.58
CA ARG A 82 -2.91 26.07 8.18
C ARG A 82 -1.41 26.37 8.06
N PRO A 83 -0.71 25.72 7.11
CA PRO A 83 0.63 26.14 6.75
C PRO A 83 0.71 27.61 6.37
N LEU A 84 1.75 28.26 6.88
CA LEU A 84 2.13 29.62 6.58
C LEU A 84 3.27 29.63 5.55
N HIS A 85 3.63 30.81 5.05
CA HIS A 85 4.81 31.00 4.19
C HIS A 85 4.84 30.10 2.93
N ALA A 86 3.66 29.80 2.38
CA ALA A 86 3.51 28.90 1.22
C ALA A 86 4.10 27.48 1.42
N LEU A 87 4.24 27.02 2.67
CA LEU A 87 4.59 25.64 2.97
C LEU A 87 3.41 24.70 2.61
N PRO A 88 3.64 23.49 2.09
CA PRO A 88 2.58 22.61 1.64
C PRO A 88 1.94 21.81 2.79
N ILE A 89 0.66 21.47 2.65
CA ILE A 89 0.06 20.33 3.38
C ILE A 89 0.45 19.06 2.61
N ARG A 90 1.24 18.22 3.27
CA ARG A 90 1.73 16.93 2.75
C ARG A 90 0.59 15.96 2.44
N SER A 91 0.84 15.01 1.53
CA SER A 91 -0.23 14.15 0.98
C SER A 91 -0.87 13.25 2.04
N ASP A 92 -0.07 12.70 2.93
CA ASP A 92 -0.46 11.86 4.08
C ASP A 92 -1.36 12.61 5.07
N ASN A 93 -0.96 13.83 5.44
CA ASN A 93 -1.72 14.70 6.33
C ASN A 93 -3.06 15.12 5.70
N ARG A 94 -3.05 15.40 4.39
CA ARG A 94 -4.27 15.70 3.62
C ARG A 94 -5.21 14.49 3.58
N ALA A 95 -4.67 13.28 3.38
CA ALA A 95 -5.44 12.06 3.37
C ALA A 95 -6.09 11.79 4.73
N LEU A 96 -5.33 11.91 5.82
CA LEU A 96 -5.82 11.77 7.19
C LEU A 96 -7.01 12.71 7.47
N LEU A 97 -6.82 14.01 7.24
CA LEU A 97 -7.86 15.01 7.51
C LEU A 97 -9.12 14.78 6.66
N ARG A 98 -8.95 14.33 5.41
CA ARG A 98 -10.06 13.91 4.55
C ARG A 98 -10.80 12.71 5.11
N TYR A 99 -10.09 11.70 5.62
CA TYR A 99 -10.71 10.52 6.21
C TYR A 99 -11.44 10.82 7.52
N LEU A 100 -10.88 11.68 8.38
CA LEU A 100 -11.57 12.16 9.58
C LEU A 100 -12.88 12.89 9.23
N LEU A 101 -12.85 13.77 8.22
CA LEU A 101 -14.07 14.43 7.70
C LEU A 101 -15.10 13.42 7.18
N ARG A 102 -14.66 12.41 6.42
CA ARG A 102 -15.52 11.33 5.93
C ARG A 102 -16.12 10.51 7.08
N LEU A 103 -15.41 10.33 8.19
CA LEU A 103 -15.91 9.69 9.41
C LEU A 103 -16.86 10.59 10.23
N GLY A 104 -17.21 11.78 9.72
CA GLY A 104 -18.12 12.72 10.37
C GLY A 104 -17.47 13.61 11.44
N ILE A 105 -16.14 13.58 11.56
CA ILE A 105 -15.42 14.37 12.57
C ILE A 105 -15.28 15.81 12.08
N ALA A 106 -15.64 16.77 12.94
CA ALA A 106 -15.58 18.19 12.61
C ALA A 106 -14.13 18.69 12.56
N VAL A 107 -13.58 18.86 11.36
CA VAL A 107 -12.25 19.46 11.12
C VAL A 107 -12.41 20.90 10.66
N ARG A 108 -11.82 21.85 11.40
CA ARG A 108 -11.81 23.28 11.06
C ARG A 108 -10.39 23.77 10.87
N PHE A 109 -10.17 24.54 9.81
CA PHE A 109 -8.87 25.15 9.58
C PHE A 109 -8.81 26.54 10.20
N ALA A 110 -7.80 26.78 11.04
CA ALA A 110 -7.45 28.09 11.56
C ALA A 110 -6.36 28.70 10.67
N GLY A 111 -6.59 29.92 10.19
CA GLY A 111 -5.63 30.68 9.40
C GLY A 111 -6.22 32.03 9.04
N GLY A 112 -5.59 33.09 9.52
CA GLY A 112 -6.05 34.46 9.33
C GLY A 112 -5.23 35.39 10.21
N ARG A 113 -4.97 36.61 9.72
CA ARG A 113 -4.40 37.66 10.57
C ARG A 113 -5.42 37.92 11.68
N SER A 114 -5.05 37.61 12.92
CA SER A 114 -5.82 38.08 14.07
C SER A 114 -5.87 39.62 14.00
N PRO A 115 -7.03 40.26 14.22
CA PRO A 115 -7.12 41.71 14.20
C PRO A 115 -6.30 42.37 15.31
N SER A 116 -5.96 41.62 16.36
CA SER A 116 -5.09 42.10 17.45
C SER A 116 -3.64 41.68 17.19
N PRO A 117 -2.65 42.59 17.37
CA PRO A 117 -1.25 42.22 17.33
C PRO A 117 -1.01 41.18 18.43
N PRO A 118 -0.49 39.99 18.10
CA PRO A 118 -0.19 38.98 19.10
C PRO A 118 0.93 39.47 20.01
N ALA A 119 0.90 39.06 21.27
CA ALA A 119 2.04 39.25 22.16
C ALA A 119 3.29 38.64 21.52
N ALA A 120 4.41 39.37 21.58
CA ALA A 120 5.65 38.94 20.95
C ALA A 120 6.17 37.64 21.58
N LEU A 121 6.38 36.62 20.75
CA LEU A 121 7.06 35.38 21.14
C LEU A 121 8.55 35.45 20.79
N PRO A 122 9.44 34.76 21.54
CA PRO A 122 10.84 34.59 21.15
C PRO A 122 10.95 34.05 19.72
N PRO A 123 11.91 34.53 18.90
CA PRO A 123 12.05 34.11 17.50
C PRO A 123 12.12 32.59 17.32
N LEU A 124 12.86 31.88 18.18
CA LEU A 124 13.01 30.43 18.10
C LEU A 124 11.66 29.70 18.29
N LEU A 125 10.80 30.19 19.19
CA LEU A 125 9.50 29.59 19.45
C LEU A 125 8.55 29.79 18.26
N GLN A 126 8.61 30.94 17.58
CA GLN A 126 7.80 31.19 16.37
C GLN A 126 8.11 30.20 15.24
N LEU A 127 9.33 29.67 15.21
CA LEU A 127 9.83 28.73 14.20
C LEU A 127 9.59 27.25 14.57
N TYR A 128 9.15 26.95 15.79
CA TYR A 128 9.00 25.55 16.21
C TYR A 128 7.95 24.81 15.36
N PRO A 129 8.29 23.67 14.72
CA PRO A 129 7.37 22.94 13.86
C PRO A 129 6.38 22.11 14.67
N GLY A 130 5.08 22.38 14.50
CA GLY A 130 4.03 21.63 15.19
C GLY A 130 3.73 22.09 16.61
N LEU A 131 3.09 21.20 17.37
CA LEU A 131 2.85 21.37 18.80
C LEU A 131 4.17 21.44 19.56
N VAL A 132 4.27 22.44 20.43
CA VAL A 132 5.46 22.70 21.26
C VAL A 132 5.34 21.92 22.58
N PRO A 133 6.30 21.05 22.91
CA PRO A 133 6.34 20.38 24.21
C PRO A 133 6.51 21.38 25.35
N ALA A 134 5.85 21.13 26.49
CA ALA A 134 5.97 21.96 27.68
C ALA A 134 7.43 22.18 28.15
N PRO A 135 8.34 21.17 28.11
CA PRO A 135 9.74 21.38 28.45
C PRO A 135 10.45 22.41 27.55
N VAL A 136 10.09 22.50 26.26
CA VAL A 136 10.66 23.48 25.33
C VAL A 136 10.16 24.89 25.66
N VAL A 137 8.86 25.04 25.97
CA VAL A 137 8.28 26.32 26.42
C VAL A 137 8.98 26.81 27.70
N ALA A 138 9.20 25.90 28.67
CA ALA A 138 9.88 26.20 29.92
C ALA A 138 11.36 26.57 29.71
N ALA A 139 12.08 25.82 28.86
CA ALA A 139 13.48 26.08 28.54
C ALA A 139 13.69 27.45 27.88
N LEU A 140 12.70 27.95 27.14
CA LEU A 140 12.69 29.28 26.53
C LEU A 140 12.19 30.38 27.47
N GLY A 141 11.90 30.07 28.74
CA GLY A 141 11.49 31.04 29.75
C GLY A 141 10.10 31.65 29.53
N ILE A 142 9.22 30.95 28.80
CA ILE A 142 7.88 31.44 28.48
C ILE A 142 6.85 30.91 29.48
N ALA A 143 6.04 31.81 30.02
CA ALA A 143 4.97 31.45 30.93
C ALA A 143 3.90 30.57 30.23
N PRO A 144 3.41 29.48 30.85
CA PRO A 144 2.38 28.62 30.28
C PRO A 144 1.08 29.31 29.84
N ASP A 145 0.74 30.43 30.49
CA ASP A 145 -0.45 31.25 30.25
C ASP A 145 -0.22 32.39 29.25
N HIS A 146 0.94 32.40 28.56
CA HIS A 146 1.25 33.40 27.55
C HIS A 146 0.15 33.43 26.48
N PRO A 147 -0.39 34.60 26.09
CA PRO A 147 -1.61 34.70 25.26
C PRO A 147 -1.44 34.19 23.83
N ALA A 148 -0.20 34.02 23.36
CA ALA A 148 0.10 33.39 22.07
C ALA A 148 0.18 31.86 22.13
N LEU A 149 0.11 31.25 23.33
CA LEU A 149 0.09 29.81 23.54
C LEU A 149 -1.33 29.36 23.86
N GLN A 150 -1.75 28.25 23.25
CA GLN A 150 -3.01 27.59 23.54
C GLN A 150 -2.71 26.15 23.93
N SER A 151 -3.18 25.71 25.10
CA SER A 151 -3.02 24.32 25.52
C SER A 151 -3.61 23.37 24.47
N ALA A 152 -2.85 22.32 24.16
CA ALA A 152 -3.21 21.19 23.31
C ALA A 152 -2.98 19.90 24.12
N GLY A 153 -3.70 19.79 25.24
CA GLY A 153 -3.51 18.73 26.23
C GLY A 153 -2.51 19.11 27.33
N PRO A 154 -2.17 18.15 28.22
CA PRO A 154 -1.40 18.43 29.44
C PRO A 154 0.08 18.73 29.19
N ALA A 155 0.64 18.29 28.06
CA ALA A 155 2.08 18.34 27.79
C ALA A 155 2.48 19.19 26.58
N HIS A 156 1.52 19.78 25.87
CA HIS A 156 1.76 20.45 24.59
C HIS A 156 0.99 21.76 24.44
N TYR A 157 1.56 22.66 23.65
CA TYR A 157 0.97 23.95 23.30
C TYR A 157 0.93 24.13 21.78
N THR A 158 -0.15 24.70 21.28
CA THR A 158 -0.21 25.26 19.92
C THR A 158 0.10 26.75 19.97
N ILE A 159 0.85 27.24 18.98
CA ILE A 159 1.13 28.67 18.84
C ILE A 159 0.04 29.33 18.00
N ALA A 160 -0.48 30.47 18.46
CA ALA A 160 -1.45 31.25 17.72
C ALA A 160 -0.89 31.63 16.33
N PRO A 161 -1.64 31.44 15.22
CA PRO A 161 -1.09 31.65 13.87
C PRO A 161 -0.54 33.06 13.65
N GLY A 162 -1.18 34.08 14.25
CA GLY A 162 -0.71 35.46 14.16
C GLY A 162 0.66 35.70 14.82
N ALA A 163 1.05 34.88 15.78
CA ALA A 163 2.33 35.01 16.49
C ALA A 163 3.50 34.37 15.71
N ARG A 164 3.22 33.66 14.61
CA ARG A 164 4.23 33.08 13.71
C ARG A 164 4.50 34.04 12.55
N THR A 165 5.34 35.04 12.81
CA THR A 165 5.59 36.14 11.87
C THR A 165 6.85 35.93 11.02
N ILE A 166 7.73 35.03 11.44
CA ILE A 166 9.03 34.80 10.83
C ILE A 166 8.90 33.71 9.77
N ASP A 167 9.29 34.04 8.52
CA ASP A 167 9.41 33.03 7.47
C ASP A 167 10.69 32.21 7.70
N PRO A 168 10.57 30.90 7.96
CA PRO A 168 11.72 30.07 8.32
C PRO A 168 12.76 29.98 7.19
N ARG A 169 12.37 30.21 5.94
CA ARG A 169 13.28 30.16 4.78
C ARG A 169 14.22 31.35 4.71
N CYS A 170 13.90 32.43 5.44
CA CYS A 170 14.68 33.66 5.45
C CYS A 170 15.64 33.74 6.65
N VAL A 171 15.59 32.77 7.58
CA VAL A 171 16.36 32.80 8.83
C VAL A 171 17.06 31.47 9.16
N PRO A 172 17.82 30.87 8.22
CA PRO A 172 18.45 29.56 8.42
C PRO A 172 19.33 29.48 9.68
N ALA A 173 20.01 30.57 10.06
CA ALA A 173 20.81 30.62 11.28
C ALA A 173 19.99 30.47 12.58
N LEU A 174 18.73 30.95 12.62
CA LEU A 174 17.84 30.71 13.75
C LEU A 174 17.32 29.27 13.77
N ILE A 175 17.13 28.67 12.59
CA ILE A 175 16.77 27.26 12.47
C ILE A 175 17.90 26.36 12.99
N ASP A 176 19.16 26.71 12.71
CA ASP A 176 20.32 25.99 13.23
C ASP A 176 20.38 26.04 14.78
N GLN A 177 20.03 27.18 15.38
CA GLN A 177 19.92 27.31 16.85
C GLN A 177 18.79 26.44 17.42
N LEU A 178 17.70 26.25 16.67
CA LEU A 178 16.58 25.41 17.10
C LEU A 178 16.97 23.92 17.21
N ALA A 179 18.00 23.48 16.48
CA ALA A 179 18.50 22.10 16.55
C ALA A 179 19.02 21.72 17.94
N ALA A 180 19.38 22.69 18.80
CA ALA A 180 19.74 22.43 20.19
C ALA A 180 18.60 21.80 21.02
N TYR A 181 17.35 21.93 20.56
CA TYR A 181 16.15 21.37 21.19
C TYR A 181 15.68 20.07 20.55
N GLU A 182 16.46 19.50 19.61
CA GLU A 182 16.06 18.32 18.83
C GLU A 182 15.77 17.12 19.73
N HIS A 183 16.56 16.84 20.78
CA HIS A 183 16.34 15.76 21.78
C HIS A 183 15.81 14.41 21.22
N GLY A 184 16.14 14.05 19.97
CA GLY A 184 15.65 12.83 19.31
C GLY A 184 14.27 12.94 18.64
N ASP A 185 13.69 14.13 18.52
CA ASP A 185 12.47 14.39 17.75
C ASP A 185 12.78 14.38 16.24
N PRO A 186 12.36 13.34 15.50
CA PRO A 186 12.66 13.20 14.07
C PRO A 186 12.01 14.30 13.22
N ARG A 187 10.90 14.90 13.67
CA ARG A 187 10.27 16.04 13.00
C ARG A 187 11.16 17.27 13.10
N LEU A 188 11.68 17.55 14.29
CA LEU A 188 12.54 18.71 14.51
C LEU A 188 13.89 18.54 13.79
N PHE A 189 14.46 17.33 13.82
CA PHE A 189 15.61 16.96 13.00
C PHE A 189 15.37 17.31 11.53
N ALA A 190 14.33 16.74 10.92
CA ALA A 190 14.06 16.93 9.50
C ALA A 190 13.79 18.40 9.14
N TYR A 191 13.08 19.13 10.01
CA TYR A 191 12.85 20.57 9.85
C TYR A 191 14.15 21.37 9.81
N CYS A 192 15.01 21.16 10.82
CA CYS A 192 16.30 21.85 10.93
C CYS A 192 17.24 21.50 9.77
N GLN A 193 17.31 20.24 9.38
CA GLN A 193 18.12 19.78 8.25
C GLN A 193 17.63 20.34 6.90
N CYS A 194 16.31 20.56 6.76
CA CYS A 194 15.74 21.11 5.54
C CYS A 194 15.84 22.62 5.40
N LEU A 195 15.63 23.38 6.48
CA LEU A 195 15.54 24.84 6.42
C LEU A 195 16.75 25.56 7.03
N GLY A 196 17.63 24.84 7.73
CA GLY A 196 18.87 25.37 8.29
C GLY A 196 19.94 25.68 7.25
N THR A 197 21.10 26.11 7.72
CA THR A 197 22.24 26.41 6.85
C THR A 197 22.83 25.11 6.31
N ALA A 198 23.17 25.07 5.01
CA ALA A 198 23.76 23.89 4.37
C ALA A 198 25.02 23.35 5.09
N LEU A 199 25.73 24.22 5.82
CA LEU A 199 26.91 23.91 6.63
C LEU A 199 26.63 22.94 7.79
N PHE A 200 25.40 22.86 8.30
CA PHE A 200 25.03 21.98 9.41
C PHE A 200 24.23 20.76 8.98
N VAL A 201 23.98 20.62 7.68
CA VAL A 201 23.22 19.47 7.16
C VAL A 201 24.08 18.21 7.17
N ASP A 202 23.53 17.15 7.78
CA ASP A 202 23.97 15.76 7.67
C ASP A 202 23.21 15.10 6.51
N ALA A 203 23.81 15.15 5.33
CA ALA A 203 23.19 14.63 4.12
C ALA A 203 22.92 13.11 4.17
N PRO A 204 23.87 12.25 4.60
CA PRO A 204 23.58 10.82 4.77
C PRO A 204 22.41 10.52 5.72
N ALA A 205 22.36 11.15 6.89
CA ALA A 205 21.27 10.91 7.84
C ALA A 205 19.92 11.40 7.30
N LEU A 206 19.89 12.58 6.67
CA LEU A 206 18.68 13.12 6.05
C LEU A 206 18.17 12.24 4.91
N ALA A 207 19.06 11.66 4.11
CA ALA A 207 18.71 10.76 3.02
C ALA A 207 18.19 9.40 3.55
N GLY A 208 18.79 8.87 4.63
CA GLY A 208 18.25 7.72 5.35
C GLY A 208 16.85 7.97 5.92
N TYR A 209 16.59 9.17 6.45
CA TYR A 209 15.25 9.55 6.91
C TYR A 209 14.25 9.70 5.75
N ALA A 210 14.67 10.28 4.62
CA ALA A 210 13.87 10.34 3.39
C ALA A 210 13.45 8.93 2.93
N GLN A 211 14.38 7.98 2.99
CA GLN A 211 14.16 6.60 2.62
C GLN A 211 13.13 5.92 3.53
N ALA A 212 13.19 6.13 4.85
CA ALA A 212 12.19 5.62 5.79
C ALA A 212 10.81 6.27 5.58
N ALA A 213 10.76 7.54 5.17
CA ALA A 213 9.52 8.30 5.00
C ALA A 213 8.72 7.93 3.74
N VAL A 214 9.33 7.33 2.71
CA VAL A 214 8.75 7.21 1.35
C VAL A 214 7.37 6.55 1.29
N GLN A 215 7.10 5.55 2.14
CA GLN A 215 5.82 4.85 2.17
C GLN A 215 4.73 5.66 2.87
N ALA A 216 5.10 6.38 3.92
CA ALA A 216 4.17 7.06 4.79
C ALA A 216 3.92 8.51 4.35
N SER A 217 4.85 9.14 3.63
CA SER A 217 4.69 10.48 3.06
C SER A 217 5.64 10.69 1.85
N ALA A 218 5.14 10.36 0.66
CA ALA A 218 5.88 10.44 -0.60
C ALA A 218 6.50 11.82 -0.88
N ASP A 219 5.74 12.90 -0.68
CA ASP A 219 6.19 14.26 -1.02
C ASP A 219 7.14 14.85 0.03
N LEU A 220 7.04 14.42 1.29
CA LEU A 220 8.06 14.68 2.31
C LEU A 220 9.37 13.97 1.97
N ALA A 221 9.33 12.67 1.69
CA ALA A 221 10.51 11.88 1.33
C ALA A 221 11.28 12.51 0.16
N LEU A 222 10.57 12.91 -0.90
CA LEU A 222 11.17 13.58 -2.04
C LEU A 222 11.84 14.92 -1.67
N ALA A 223 11.21 15.72 -0.82
CA ALA A 223 11.77 17.00 -0.37
C ALA A 223 13.04 16.81 0.47
N LEU A 224 13.04 15.83 1.38
CA LEU A 224 14.19 15.46 2.21
C LEU A 224 15.36 14.97 1.34
N ALA A 225 15.11 14.05 0.40
CA ALA A 225 16.14 13.52 -0.49
C ALA A 225 16.73 14.59 -1.42
N LYS A 226 15.90 15.48 -1.96
CA LYS A 226 16.36 16.64 -2.78
C LYS A 226 17.29 17.55 -1.96
N ARG A 227 16.94 17.82 -0.70
CA ARG A 227 17.80 18.61 0.20
C ARG A 227 19.11 17.88 0.51
N ALA A 228 19.03 16.61 0.88
CA ALA A 228 20.21 15.82 1.22
C ALA A 228 21.23 15.84 0.06
N ARG A 229 20.74 15.64 -1.17
CA ARG A 229 21.54 15.71 -2.39
C ARG A 229 22.17 17.08 -2.62
N ALA A 230 21.44 18.16 -2.36
CA ALA A 230 21.92 19.53 -2.54
C ALA A 230 22.98 19.94 -1.51
N CYS A 231 22.97 19.33 -0.31
CA CYS A 231 23.89 19.64 0.78
C CYS A 231 25.05 18.65 0.92
N ALA A 232 25.08 17.58 0.12
CA ALA A 232 26.18 16.62 0.12
C ALA A 232 27.50 17.30 -0.24
N ARG A 233 28.53 17.09 0.60
CA ARG A 233 29.80 17.85 0.53
C ARG A 233 30.86 17.17 -0.30
N THR A 234 30.84 15.83 -0.35
CA THR A 234 31.80 15.05 -1.11
C THR A 234 31.14 14.52 -2.40
N PRO A 235 31.90 14.28 -3.48
CA PRO A 235 31.36 13.65 -4.68
C PRO A 235 30.72 12.28 -4.42
N ILE A 236 31.23 11.52 -3.44
CA ILE A 236 30.71 10.20 -3.07
C ILE A 236 29.37 10.35 -2.35
N ASP A 237 29.25 11.24 -1.37
CA ASP A 237 27.97 11.48 -0.68
C ASP A 237 26.92 12.03 -1.65
N ALA A 238 27.33 12.91 -2.56
CA ALA A 238 26.46 13.45 -3.60
C ALA A 238 25.92 12.34 -4.51
N ALA A 239 26.77 11.40 -4.91
CA ALA A 239 26.36 10.26 -5.73
C ALA A 239 25.49 9.25 -4.95
N ALA A 240 25.81 8.97 -3.69
CA ALA A 240 25.01 8.06 -2.84
C ALA A 240 23.61 8.62 -2.55
N THR A 241 23.52 9.92 -2.22
CA THR A 241 22.25 10.61 -2.02
C THR A 241 21.46 10.78 -3.32
N GLU A 242 22.13 10.97 -4.47
CA GLU A 242 21.48 10.94 -5.79
C GLU A 242 20.86 9.57 -6.04
N LEU A 243 21.57 8.48 -5.76
CA LEU A 243 21.06 7.12 -5.97
C LEU A 243 19.77 6.88 -5.19
N GLN A 244 19.72 7.30 -3.91
CA GLN A 244 18.51 7.23 -3.10
C GLN A 244 17.38 8.10 -3.65
N LEU A 245 17.68 9.34 -4.05
CA LEU A 245 16.72 10.24 -4.69
C LEU A 245 16.14 9.64 -5.98
N GLN A 246 16.97 8.98 -6.78
CA GLN A 246 16.54 8.28 -7.99
C GLN A 246 15.62 7.10 -7.67
N GLY A 247 15.96 6.29 -6.66
CA GLY A 247 15.08 5.23 -6.16
C GLY A 247 13.70 5.74 -5.76
N ILE A 248 13.64 6.86 -5.03
CA ILE A 248 12.38 7.53 -4.66
C ILE A 248 11.62 8.02 -5.91
N ARG A 249 12.30 8.65 -6.87
CA ARG A 249 11.67 9.12 -8.12
C ARG A 249 11.04 7.99 -8.91
N ILE A 250 11.77 6.88 -9.08
CA ILE A 250 11.25 5.69 -9.76
C ILE A 250 10.05 5.13 -9.01
N PHE A 251 10.14 4.98 -7.67
CA PHE A 251 9.04 4.52 -6.83
C PHE A 251 7.78 5.40 -6.96
N LEU A 252 7.96 6.73 -7.04
CA LEU A 252 6.87 7.70 -7.20
C LEU A 252 6.47 7.92 -8.66
N HIS A 253 6.96 7.11 -9.60
CA HIS A 253 6.69 7.19 -11.03
C HIS A 253 7.08 8.55 -11.66
N GLN A 254 8.03 9.27 -11.05
CA GLN A 254 8.61 10.54 -11.56
C GLN A 254 9.70 10.28 -12.59
N PHE A 255 9.38 9.45 -13.59
CA PHE A 255 10.35 8.94 -14.57
C PHE A 255 11.04 10.04 -15.38
N ALA A 256 10.35 11.14 -15.67
CA ALA A 256 10.93 12.28 -16.37
C ALA A 256 12.04 12.97 -15.55
N GLU A 257 11.83 13.15 -14.25
CA GLU A 257 12.89 13.68 -13.37
C GLU A 257 14.06 12.70 -13.25
N ALA A 258 13.78 11.39 -13.23
CA ALA A 258 14.82 10.37 -13.17
C ALA A 258 15.67 10.33 -14.45
N ALA A 259 15.03 10.42 -15.62
CA ALA A 259 15.69 10.48 -16.93
C ALA A 259 16.58 11.73 -17.09
N ALA A 260 16.16 12.85 -16.51
CA ALA A 260 16.84 14.14 -16.54
C ALA A 260 17.99 14.25 -15.52
N ALA A 261 18.26 13.22 -14.73
CA ALA A 261 19.38 13.20 -13.80
C ALA A 261 20.72 13.45 -14.51
N PRO A 262 21.67 14.14 -13.86
CA PRO A 262 22.98 14.42 -14.44
C PRO A 262 23.74 13.11 -14.70
N GLU A 263 24.64 13.15 -15.69
CA GLU A 263 25.50 12.00 -15.98
C GLU A 263 26.43 11.72 -14.80
N PRO A 264 26.58 10.44 -14.40
CA PRO A 264 27.50 10.07 -13.33
C PRO A 264 28.94 10.46 -13.66
N SER A 265 29.65 11.07 -12.70
CA SER A 265 31.04 11.47 -12.92
C SER A 265 31.94 10.24 -13.16
N PRO A 266 32.88 10.29 -14.12
CA PRO A 266 33.82 9.19 -14.37
C PRO A 266 34.80 8.97 -13.21
N ARG A 267 34.87 9.90 -12.24
CA ARG A 267 35.71 9.78 -11.03
C ARG A 267 35.05 8.98 -9.91
N LEU A 268 33.77 8.62 -10.05
CA LEU A 268 33.08 7.81 -9.04
C LEU A 268 33.53 6.34 -9.09
N PRO A 269 33.40 5.59 -7.98
CA PRO A 269 33.55 4.14 -8.00
C PRO A 269 32.66 3.51 -9.07
N ALA A 270 33.19 2.53 -9.80
CA ALA A 270 32.51 1.92 -10.94
C ALA A 270 31.13 1.35 -10.60
N ALA A 271 30.98 0.74 -9.42
CA ALA A 271 29.70 0.20 -8.95
C ALA A 271 28.64 1.30 -8.79
N LEU A 272 28.97 2.39 -8.08
CA LEU A 272 28.05 3.51 -7.84
C LEU A 272 27.71 4.24 -9.15
N ARG A 273 28.70 4.41 -10.04
CA ARG A 273 28.49 4.95 -11.38
C ARG A 273 27.50 4.10 -12.17
N GLY A 274 27.71 2.79 -12.19
CA GLY A 274 26.83 1.84 -12.89
C GLY A 274 25.39 1.90 -12.37
N GLU A 275 25.18 1.92 -11.06
CA GLU A 275 23.83 2.00 -10.46
C GLU A 275 23.11 3.31 -10.80
N LEU A 276 23.81 4.44 -10.75
CA LEU A 276 23.22 5.71 -11.18
C LEU A 276 22.86 5.69 -12.67
N SER A 277 23.72 5.13 -13.53
CA SER A 277 23.41 4.96 -14.95
C SER A 277 22.20 4.04 -15.16
N VAL A 278 22.05 2.95 -14.39
CA VAL A 278 20.84 2.11 -14.44
C VAL A 278 19.59 2.90 -14.09
N MET A 279 19.58 3.64 -12.98
CA MET A 279 18.38 4.38 -12.54
C MET A 279 17.97 5.45 -13.55
N ARG A 280 18.95 6.17 -14.11
CA ARG A 280 18.73 7.14 -15.19
C ARG A 280 18.21 6.44 -16.47
N GLY A 281 18.81 5.31 -16.83
CA GLY A 281 18.39 4.46 -17.94
C GLY A 281 16.95 4.00 -17.77
N TRP A 282 16.56 3.55 -16.58
CA TRP A 282 15.18 3.17 -16.26
C TRP A 282 14.21 4.35 -16.44
N GLY A 283 14.54 5.54 -15.94
CA GLY A 283 13.76 6.74 -16.21
C GLY A 283 13.56 6.98 -17.71
N LYS A 284 14.63 6.86 -18.50
CA LYS A 284 14.61 7.03 -19.97
C LYS A 284 13.73 6.01 -20.68
N VAL A 285 13.81 4.73 -20.30
CA VAL A 285 12.89 3.68 -20.79
C VAL A 285 11.44 4.06 -20.57
N MET A 286 11.11 4.51 -19.36
CA MET A 286 9.73 4.79 -18.96
C MET A 286 9.13 6.02 -19.66
N ILE A 287 9.96 6.96 -20.13
CA ILE A 287 9.53 8.10 -20.97
C ILE A 287 9.64 7.83 -22.47
N GLY A 288 10.12 6.64 -22.90
CA GLY A 288 10.24 6.25 -24.30
C GLY A 288 11.53 6.67 -25.01
N ASP A 289 12.53 7.19 -24.30
CA ASP A 289 13.86 7.55 -24.84
C ASP A 289 14.80 6.33 -24.80
N VAL A 290 14.49 5.32 -25.63
CA VAL A 290 15.15 4.01 -25.57
C VAL A 290 16.63 4.09 -25.99
N ASP A 291 16.98 4.83 -27.03
CA ASP A 291 18.38 4.97 -27.48
C ASP A 291 19.29 5.53 -26.39
N ALA A 292 18.80 6.52 -25.63
CA ALA A 292 19.58 7.04 -24.52
C ALA A 292 19.60 6.10 -23.32
N ALA A 293 18.55 5.29 -23.13
CA ALA A 293 18.56 4.25 -22.11
C ALA A 293 19.61 3.17 -22.42
N GLU A 294 19.75 2.74 -23.68
CA GLU A 294 20.77 1.76 -24.08
C GLU A 294 22.18 2.25 -23.75
N ARG A 295 22.47 3.54 -24.01
CA ARG A 295 23.76 4.15 -23.63
C ARG A 295 23.99 4.13 -22.12
N CYS A 296 22.95 4.39 -21.32
CA CYS A 296 23.06 4.30 -19.87
C CYS A 296 23.32 2.86 -19.40
N PHE A 297 22.69 1.86 -20.03
CA PHE A 297 22.90 0.46 -19.69
C PHE A 297 24.27 -0.07 -20.16
N ALA A 298 24.85 0.48 -21.22
CA ALA A 298 26.20 0.10 -21.66
C ALA A 298 27.29 0.46 -20.62
N GLU A 299 27.01 1.42 -19.73
CA GLU A 299 27.93 1.85 -18.67
C GLU A 299 27.82 1.01 -17.38
N THR A 300 26.93 0.01 -17.34
CA THR A 300 26.77 -0.81 -16.14
C THR A 300 28.00 -1.66 -15.91
N GLY A 301 28.60 -1.50 -14.73
CA GLY A 301 29.56 -2.47 -14.21
C GLY A 301 28.89 -3.83 -13.94
N PRO A 302 29.66 -4.85 -13.53
CA PRO A 302 29.09 -6.12 -13.12
C PRO A 302 28.03 -5.88 -12.04
N ALA A 303 26.87 -6.53 -12.16
CA ALA A 303 25.84 -6.45 -11.15
C ALA A 303 26.36 -6.96 -9.80
N ARG A 304 25.82 -6.43 -8.70
CA ARG A 304 26.18 -6.86 -7.33
C ARG A 304 25.94 -8.35 -7.11
N ASP A 305 24.86 -8.86 -7.70
CA ASP A 305 24.43 -10.25 -7.64
C ASP A 305 23.65 -10.64 -8.91
N ALA A 306 23.37 -11.94 -9.05
CA ALA A 306 22.68 -12.50 -10.20
C ALA A 306 21.24 -12.00 -10.34
N ALA A 307 20.51 -11.80 -9.23
CA ALA A 307 19.13 -11.32 -9.25
C ALA A 307 19.05 -9.88 -9.77
N THR A 308 19.94 -9.01 -9.29
CA THR A 308 20.09 -7.62 -9.75
C THR A 308 20.41 -7.57 -11.24
N ALA A 309 21.27 -8.46 -11.74
CA ALA A 309 21.56 -8.58 -13.17
C ALA A 309 20.31 -8.89 -13.99
N LEU A 310 19.47 -9.81 -13.51
CA LEU A 310 18.22 -10.17 -14.18
C LEU A 310 17.19 -9.02 -14.14
N TYR A 311 17.10 -8.26 -13.05
CA TYR A 311 16.25 -7.07 -12.98
C TYR A 311 16.68 -5.99 -14.00
N HIS A 312 17.98 -5.75 -14.16
CA HIS A 312 18.48 -4.84 -15.18
C HIS A 312 18.11 -5.32 -16.60
N ARG A 313 18.26 -6.62 -16.87
CA ARG A 313 17.84 -7.24 -18.14
C ARG A 313 16.34 -7.10 -18.37
N ASN A 314 15.51 -7.24 -17.33
CA ASN A 314 14.06 -7.09 -17.44
C ASN A 314 13.67 -5.65 -17.82
N ILE A 315 14.31 -4.64 -17.22
CA ILE A 315 14.11 -3.23 -17.60
C ILE A 315 14.51 -3.01 -19.07
N PHE A 316 15.62 -3.63 -19.51
CA PHE A 316 16.09 -3.55 -20.89
C PHE A 316 15.14 -4.23 -21.89
N ALA A 317 14.60 -5.41 -21.56
CA ALA A 317 13.58 -6.08 -22.36
C ALA A 317 12.33 -5.22 -22.54
N PHE A 318 11.90 -4.54 -21.47
CA PHE A 318 10.78 -3.61 -21.54
C PHE A 318 11.10 -2.42 -22.46
N ALA A 319 12.35 -1.91 -22.47
CA ALA A 319 12.78 -0.86 -23.39
C ALA A 319 12.67 -1.28 -24.86
N ARG A 320 13.18 -2.48 -25.18
CA ARG A 320 13.11 -3.09 -26.51
C ARG A 320 11.67 -3.20 -26.98
N PHE A 321 10.78 -3.69 -26.11
CA PHE A 321 9.36 -3.78 -26.41
C PHE A 321 8.73 -2.41 -26.71
N ARG A 322 9.07 -1.37 -25.94
CA ARG A 322 8.58 0.00 -26.16
C ARG A 322 9.08 0.62 -27.46
N HIS A 323 10.23 0.19 -27.97
CA HIS A 323 10.77 0.56 -29.28
C HIS A 323 10.14 -0.27 -30.44
N GLY A 324 9.30 -1.26 -30.14
CA GLY A 324 8.72 -2.16 -31.14
C GLY A 324 9.63 -3.34 -31.54
N ASP A 325 10.78 -3.53 -30.87
CA ASP A 325 11.61 -4.72 -31.01
C ASP A 325 11.02 -5.88 -30.18
N LEU A 326 9.93 -6.46 -30.71
CA LEU A 326 9.18 -7.51 -30.04
C LEU A 326 10.02 -8.79 -29.85
N ASP A 327 10.79 -9.17 -30.87
CA ASP A 327 11.60 -10.39 -30.85
C ASP A 327 12.79 -10.26 -29.92
N GLY A 328 13.49 -9.12 -29.93
CA GLY A 328 14.58 -8.84 -29.00
C GLY A 328 14.10 -8.80 -27.54
N ALA A 329 12.95 -8.15 -27.28
CA ALA A 329 12.35 -8.16 -25.95
C ALA A 329 11.99 -9.58 -25.49
N ARG A 330 11.39 -10.39 -26.38
CA ARG A 330 11.03 -11.78 -26.08
C ARG A 330 12.24 -12.66 -25.84
N ALA A 331 13.30 -12.51 -26.62
CA ALA A 331 14.54 -13.26 -26.43
C ALA A 331 15.12 -13.03 -25.03
N ILE A 332 15.21 -11.77 -24.60
CA ILE A 332 15.70 -11.42 -23.26
C ILE A 332 14.79 -11.99 -22.17
N GLU A 333 13.46 -11.86 -22.29
CA GLU A 333 12.56 -12.41 -21.27
C GLU A 333 12.60 -13.96 -21.21
N ARG A 334 12.87 -14.64 -22.33
CA ARG A 334 13.09 -16.10 -22.35
C ARG A 334 14.42 -16.50 -21.71
N GLU A 335 15.47 -15.71 -21.88
CA GLU A 335 16.72 -15.90 -21.14
C GLU A 335 16.51 -15.75 -19.63
N ILE A 336 15.77 -14.72 -19.21
CA ILE A 336 15.41 -14.51 -17.79
C ILE A 336 14.59 -15.70 -17.27
N GLU A 337 13.59 -16.15 -18.03
CA GLU A 337 12.79 -17.33 -17.69
C GLU A 337 13.65 -18.59 -17.53
N GLY A 338 14.60 -18.83 -18.44
CA GLY A 338 15.52 -19.96 -18.37
C GLY A 338 16.48 -19.89 -17.18
N ALA A 339 16.97 -18.69 -16.85
CA ALA A 339 17.81 -18.45 -15.67
C ALA A 339 17.02 -18.72 -14.38
N LEU A 340 15.78 -18.23 -14.28
CA LEU A 340 14.90 -18.50 -13.14
C LEU A 340 14.57 -19.99 -12.99
N ALA A 341 14.34 -20.70 -14.10
CA ALA A 341 14.07 -22.14 -14.08
C ALA A 341 15.27 -22.99 -13.63
N SER A 342 16.49 -22.45 -13.78
CA SER A 342 17.73 -23.12 -13.39
C SER A 342 18.16 -22.80 -11.95
N ASP A 343 17.56 -21.78 -11.34
CA ASP A 343 17.81 -21.40 -9.95
C ASP A 343 17.08 -22.35 -9.00
N SER A 344 17.77 -22.87 -8.00
CA SER A 344 17.19 -23.71 -6.95
C SER A 344 16.27 -22.94 -6.01
N ASP A 345 16.40 -21.61 -5.95
CA ASP A 345 15.63 -20.74 -5.08
C ASP A 345 15.26 -19.42 -5.80
N PRO A 346 14.47 -19.48 -6.89
CA PRO A 346 14.23 -18.33 -7.75
C PRO A 346 13.47 -17.22 -7.02
N ASP A 347 13.81 -15.97 -7.33
CA ASP A 347 13.09 -14.77 -6.86
C ASP A 347 11.63 -14.77 -7.37
N PRO A 348 10.63 -14.92 -6.49
CA PRO A 348 9.23 -14.97 -6.90
C PRO A 348 8.70 -13.65 -7.47
N GLN A 349 9.26 -12.51 -7.05
CA GLN A 349 8.90 -11.19 -7.57
C GLN A 349 9.42 -11.03 -8.99
N LEU A 350 10.64 -11.45 -9.27
CA LEU A 350 11.17 -11.46 -10.64
C LEU A 350 10.41 -12.44 -11.53
N HIS A 351 10.03 -13.61 -11.00
CA HIS A 351 9.19 -14.57 -11.71
C HIS A 351 7.83 -13.98 -12.11
N PHE A 352 7.21 -13.22 -11.21
CA PHE A 352 5.96 -12.49 -11.48
C PHE A 352 6.17 -11.46 -12.60
N VAL A 353 7.20 -10.62 -12.50
CA VAL A 353 7.46 -9.54 -13.47
C VAL A 353 7.76 -10.10 -14.86
N ASN A 354 8.64 -11.10 -14.95
CA ASN A 354 8.97 -11.79 -16.19
C ASN A 354 7.71 -12.42 -16.84
N ALA A 355 6.89 -13.12 -16.06
CA ALA A 355 5.66 -13.72 -16.57
C ALA A 355 4.64 -12.65 -17.06
N ILE A 356 4.48 -11.53 -16.35
CA ILE A 356 3.63 -10.42 -16.83
C ILE A 356 4.15 -9.83 -18.15
N ASN A 357 5.47 -9.68 -18.29
CA ASN A 357 6.06 -9.17 -19.52
C ASN A 357 5.90 -10.16 -20.68
N LEU A 358 6.14 -11.45 -20.46
CA LEU A 358 5.90 -12.49 -21.46
C LEU A 358 4.42 -12.57 -21.87
N ALA A 359 3.49 -12.39 -20.93
CA ALA A 359 2.07 -12.28 -21.27
C ALA A 359 1.85 -11.11 -22.24
N ARG A 360 2.32 -9.90 -21.90
CA ARG A 360 2.18 -8.71 -22.78
C ARG A 360 2.78 -8.94 -24.18
N LEU A 361 3.95 -9.57 -24.26
CA LEU A 361 4.62 -9.89 -25.52
C LEU A 361 3.84 -10.94 -26.33
N SER A 362 3.24 -11.95 -25.69
CA SER A 362 2.35 -12.91 -26.37
C SER A 362 1.12 -12.20 -26.93
N ARG A 363 0.46 -11.34 -26.14
CA ARG A 363 -0.69 -10.55 -26.62
C ARG A 363 -0.34 -9.63 -27.79
N ALA A 364 0.83 -8.97 -27.75
CA ALA A 364 1.30 -8.14 -28.84
C ALA A 364 1.55 -8.94 -30.14
N ALA A 365 1.89 -10.22 -30.03
CA ALA A 365 2.03 -11.13 -31.16
C ALA A 365 0.73 -11.85 -31.59
N GLY A 366 -0.40 -11.59 -30.93
CA GLY A 366 -1.66 -12.30 -31.18
C GLY A 366 -1.70 -13.73 -30.63
N ASP A 367 -0.79 -14.10 -29.73
CA ASP A 367 -0.76 -15.41 -29.05
C ASP A 367 -1.62 -15.35 -27.78
N ASP A 368 -2.93 -15.51 -27.94
CA ASP A 368 -3.90 -15.44 -26.85
C ASP A 368 -3.71 -16.56 -25.82
N GLN A 369 -3.29 -17.76 -26.27
CA GLN A 369 -3.03 -18.90 -25.40
C GLN A 369 -1.81 -18.63 -24.52
N GLY A 370 -0.69 -18.19 -25.10
CA GLY A 370 0.50 -17.83 -24.35
C GLY A 370 0.25 -16.68 -23.38
N TYR A 371 -0.54 -15.66 -23.77
CA TYR A 371 -0.96 -14.61 -22.84
C TYR A 371 -1.68 -15.19 -21.61
N CYS A 372 -2.64 -16.10 -21.82
CA CYS A 372 -3.38 -16.73 -20.72
C CYS A 372 -2.48 -17.59 -19.82
N ASP A 373 -1.58 -18.36 -20.42
CA ASP A 373 -0.66 -19.23 -19.67
C ASP A 373 0.33 -18.43 -18.83
N TYR A 374 0.86 -17.34 -19.38
CA TYR A 374 1.76 -16.45 -18.66
C TYR A 374 1.06 -15.64 -17.56
N LEU A 375 -0.18 -15.19 -17.78
CA LEU A 375 -0.95 -14.60 -16.69
C LEU A 375 -1.16 -15.59 -15.54
N ARG A 376 -1.51 -16.85 -15.85
CA ARG A 376 -1.67 -17.89 -14.83
C ARG A 376 -0.39 -18.06 -14.02
N ARG A 377 0.76 -18.14 -14.70
CA ARG A 377 2.08 -18.27 -14.06
C ARG A 377 2.47 -17.07 -13.22
N ALA A 378 2.18 -15.85 -13.68
CA ALA A 378 2.44 -14.64 -12.91
C ALA A 378 1.68 -14.70 -11.58
N PHE A 379 0.37 -14.89 -11.64
CA PHE A 379 -0.47 -14.85 -10.44
C PHE A 379 -0.34 -16.08 -9.55
N ALA A 380 0.22 -17.20 -10.05
CA ALA A 380 0.64 -18.37 -9.25
C ALA A 380 1.70 -18.04 -8.17
N THR A 381 2.41 -16.91 -8.33
CA THR A 381 3.38 -16.42 -7.33
C THR A 381 2.71 -15.85 -6.08
N THR A 382 1.41 -15.53 -6.15
CA THR A 382 0.63 -14.94 -5.07
C THR A 382 -0.60 -15.76 -4.70
N ASP A 383 -0.70 -17.00 -5.17
CA ASP A 383 -1.81 -17.89 -4.81
C ASP A 383 -2.05 -17.91 -3.29
N ASN A 384 -3.31 -17.75 -2.90
CA ASN A 384 -3.78 -17.63 -1.51
C ASN A 384 -3.24 -16.44 -0.67
N VAL A 385 -2.45 -15.53 -1.25
CA VAL A 385 -1.91 -14.34 -0.57
C VAL A 385 -2.11 -13.06 -1.39
N ARG A 386 -3.05 -13.05 -2.33
CA ARG A 386 -3.25 -11.89 -3.21
C ARG A 386 -3.79 -10.71 -2.43
N SER A 387 -3.18 -9.56 -2.70
CA SER A 387 -3.73 -8.28 -2.28
C SER A 387 -5.03 -7.95 -3.03
N ALA A 388 -5.81 -7.03 -2.48
CA ALA A 388 -7.02 -6.52 -3.14
C ALA A 388 -6.72 -6.00 -4.56
N SER A 389 -5.63 -5.25 -4.73
CA SER A 389 -5.23 -4.74 -6.04
C SER A 389 -4.92 -5.85 -7.03
N GLU A 390 -4.25 -6.93 -6.59
CA GLU A 390 -3.96 -8.07 -7.47
C GLU A 390 -5.22 -8.85 -7.84
N ILE A 391 -6.19 -8.96 -6.93
CA ILE A 391 -7.50 -9.58 -7.25
C ILE A 391 -8.23 -8.77 -8.31
N VAL A 392 -8.29 -7.43 -8.15
CA VAL A 392 -8.87 -6.53 -9.15
C VAL A 392 -8.13 -6.66 -10.48
N GLN A 393 -6.80 -6.56 -10.47
CA GLN A 393 -5.96 -6.61 -11.67
C GLN A 393 -6.12 -7.94 -12.42
N LEU A 394 -5.99 -9.07 -11.73
CA LEU A 394 -6.12 -10.41 -12.30
C LEU A 394 -7.47 -10.58 -12.99
N ASN A 395 -8.55 -10.23 -12.29
CA ASN A 395 -9.89 -10.46 -12.78
C ASN A 395 -10.24 -9.56 -13.98
N LEU A 396 -9.77 -8.30 -14.00
CA LEU A 396 -9.93 -7.45 -15.17
C LEU A 396 -9.12 -7.97 -16.37
N LEU A 397 -7.87 -8.40 -16.15
CA LEU A 397 -7.03 -8.97 -17.22
C LEU A 397 -7.61 -10.26 -17.80
N ARG A 398 -8.22 -11.12 -16.97
CA ARG A 398 -8.89 -12.36 -17.41
C ARG A 398 -10.20 -12.06 -18.12
N ALA A 399 -10.99 -11.11 -17.65
CA ALA A 399 -12.25 -10.73 -18.32
C ALA A 399 -11.98 -10.30 -19.76
N GLN A 400 -10.94 -9.49 -19.99
CA GLN A 400 -10.55 -9.02 -21.33
C GLN A 400 -10.21 -10.14 -22.32
N THR A 401 -9.64 -11.25 -21.86
CA THR A 401 -9.34 -12.38 -22.77
C THR A 401 -10.50 -13.32 -22.97
N LEU A 402 -11.27 -13.54 -21.92
CA LEU A 402 -12.37 -14.50 -21.95
C LEU A 402 -13.58 -14.00 -22.74
N ASP A 403 -13.69 -12.68 -22.98
CA ASP A 403 -14.80 -12.11 -23.76
C ASP A 403 -15.01 -12.76 -25.15
N ARG A 404 -13.95 -13.34 -25.74
CA ARG A 404 -14.02 -14.00 -27.06
C ARG A 404 -14.23 -15.52 -26.99
N GLY A 405 -13.99 -16.15 -25.85
CA GLY A 405 -13.94 -17.62 -25.72
C GLY A 405 -14.89 -18.21 -24.67
N ASP A 406 -15.09 -17.51 -23.55
CA ASP A 406 -15.94 -17.92 -22.44
C ASP A 406 -16.56 -16.67 -21.78
N PRO A 407 -17.61 -16.09 -22.40
CA PRO A 407 -18.23 -14.85 -21.92
C PRO A 407 -18.83 -15.01 -20.52
N ASP A 408 -19.25 -16.21 -20.15
CA ASP A 408 -19.74 -16.54 -18.80
C ASP A 408 -18.64 -16.41 -17.76
N GLN A 409 -17.46 -16.96 -18.03
CA GLN A 409 -16.32 -16.76 -17.14
C GLN A 409 -15.84 -15.31 -17.15
N ALA A 410 -15.92 -14.60 -18.27
CA ALA A 410 -15.55 -13.19 -18.36
C ALA A 410 -16.42 -12.33 -17.45
N ARG A 411 -17.75 -12.50 -17.48
CA ARG A 411 -18.67 -11.79 -16.59
C ARG A 411 -18.41 -12.12 -15.11
N ARG A 412 -18.17 -13.38 -14.75
CA ARG A 412 -17.80 -13.77 -13.37
C ARG A 412 -16.50 -13.11 -12.90
N CYS A 413 -15.52 -12.94 -13.80
CA CYS A 413 -14.30 -12.18 -13.46
C CYS A 413 -14.63 -10.71 -13.16
N ARG A 414 -15.49 -10.05 -13.94
CA ARG A 414 -15.93 -8.66 -13.65
C ARG A 414 -16.59 -8.55 -12.27
N LEU A 415 -17.44 -9.52 -11.91
CA LEU A 415 -18.07 -9.55 -10.59
C LEU A 415 -17.03 -9.66 -9.47
N ARG A 416 -16.04 -10.54 -9.59
CA ARG A 416 -14.95 -10.64 -8.60
C ARG A 416 -14.11 -9.37 -8.49
N ALA A 417 -13.82 -8.70 -9.61
CA ALA A 417 -13.14 -7.41 -9.60
C ALA A 417 -13.97 -6.35 -8.86
N ALA A 418 -15.29 -6.30 -9.11
CA ALA A 418 -16.20 -5.40 -8.41
C ALA A 418 -16.28 -5.68 -6.91
N LEU A 419 -16.38 -6.95 -6.53
CA LEU A 419 -16.39 -7.35 -5.14
C LEU A 419 -15.09 -6.96 -4.43
N ALA A 420 -13.92 -7.25 -5.03
CA ALA A 420 -12.64 -6.83 -4.48
C ALA A 420 -12.50 -5.30 -4.37
N TRP A 421 -13.02 -4.55 -5.35
CA TRP A 421 -13.08 -3.10 -5.29
C TRP A 421 -13.93 -2.61 -4.11
N LEU A 422 -15.16 -3.13 -3.97
CA LEU A 422 -16.06 -2.81 -2.87
C LEU A 422 -15.49 -3.20 -1.50
N ALA A 423 -14.66 -4.24 -1.46
CA ALA A 423 -13.99 -4.70 -0.26
C ALA A 423 -12.82 -3.82 0.19
N SER A 424 -12.25 -3.07 -0.75
CA SER A 424 -11.05 -2.26 -0.54
C SER A 424 -11.39 -0.96 0.17
N GLU A 425 -10.79 -0.74 1.33
CA GLU A 425 -11.02 0.44 2.15
C GLU A 425 -9.68 1.03 2.60
N PRO A 426 -9.34 2.27 2.21
CA PRO A 426 -10.08 3.13 1.28
C PRO A 426 -9.88 2.63 -0.17
N ALA A 427 -10.93 2.68 -1.00
CA ALA A 427 -10.86 2.19 -2.39
C ALA A 427 -9.78 2.91 -3.22
N GLU A 428 -9.50 4.18 -2.92
CA GLU A 428 -8.47 4.97 -3.60
C GLU A 428 -7.04 4.47 -3.33
N ALA A 429 -6.84 3.58 -2.36
CA ALA A 429 -5.55 2.97 -2.08
C ALA A 429 -5.22 1.80 -3.02
N ILE A 430 -6.13 1.35 -3.88
CA ILE A 430 -5.80 0.30 -4.86
C ILE A 430 -4.64 0.73 -5.75
N SER A 431 -3.78 -0.21 -6.10
CA SER A 431 -2.55 0.08 -6.84
C SER A 431 -2.79 0.75 -8.19
N VAL A 432 -1.90 1.68 -8.56
CA VAL A 432 -1.91 2.33 -9.87
C VAL A 432 -1.87 1.31 -11.00
N ARG A 433 -1.17 0.19 -10.83
CA ARG A 433 -1.14 -0.91 -11.81
C ARG A 433 -2.51 -1.54 -12.05
N ALA A 434 -3.27 -1.81 -10.98
CA ALA A 434 -4.62 -2.34 -11.11
C ALA A 434 -5.56 -1.33 -11.78
N ILE A 435 -5.44 -0.05 -11.40
CA ILE A 435 -6.21 1.06 -11.98
C ILE A 435 -5.94 1.21 -13.49
N ARG A 436 -4.68 1.10 -13.93
CA ARG A 436 -4.29 1.22 -15.35
C ARG A 436 -4.85 0.13 -16.25
N VAL A 437 -5.27 -1.01 -15.69
CA VAL A 437 -5.98 -2.05 -16.46
C VAL A 437 -7.43 -1.64 -16.73
N ALA A 438 -8.02 -0.86 -15.81
CA ALA A 438 -9.41 -0.44 -15.84
C ALA A 438 -9.62 0.83 -16.68
N ILE A 439 -8.81 1.87 -16.43
CA ILE A 439 -8.99 3.21 -17.01
C ILE A 439 -7.68 3.74 -17.59
N ASP A 440 -7.80 4.67 -18.56
CA ASP A 440 -6.67 5.40 -19.08
C ASP A 440 -5.98 6.19 -17.94
N PRO A 441 -4.68 5.98 -17.68
CA PRO A 441 -3.95 6.75 -16.67
C PRO A 441 -4.01 8.27 -16.87
N GLY A 442 -4.18 8.78 -18.09
CA GLY A 442 -4.37 10.22 -18.34
C GLY A 442 -5.70 10.77 -17.82
N ALA A 443 -6.70 9.91 -17.64
CA ALA A 443 -8.04 10.26 -17.17
C ALA A 443 -8.24 10.04 -15.65
N ALA A 444 -7.31 9.33 -14.99
CA ALA A 444 -7.40 9.00 -13.58
C ALA A 444 -7.06 10.22 -12.70
N HIS A 445 -8.05 10.75 -11.98
CA HIS A 445 -7.81 11.82 -11.00
C HIS A 445 -8.00 11.28 -9.57
N PRO A 446 -7.03 11.41 -8.64
CA PRO A 446 -7.09 10.77 -7.32
C PRO A 446 -8.33 11.09 -6.48
N ARG A 447 -8.94 12.27 -6.69
CA ARG A 447 -10.19 12.67 -6.00
C ARG A 447 -11.47 12.03 -6.55
N THR A 448 -11.44 11.56 -7.79
CA THR A 448 -12.61 10.97 -8.47
C THR A 448 -12.39 9.50 -8.82
N LEU A 449 -11.25 8.95 -8.44
CA LEU A 449 -10.84 7.60 -8.81
C LEU A 449 -11.86 6.55 -8.37
N ASP A 450 -12.35 6.62 -7.12
CA ASP A 450 -13.39 5.71 -6.63
C ASP A 450 -14.63 5.75 -7.51
N ARG A 451 -15.16 6.95 -7.76
CA ARG A 451 -16.30 7.15 -8.64
C ARG A 451 -16.07 6.61 -10.05
N GLN A 452 -14.92 6.92 -10.67
CA GLN A 452 -14.60 6.52 -12.05
C GLN A 452 -14.53 5.00 -12.21
N ILE A 453 -13.86 4.32 -11.27
CA ILE A 453 -13.75 2.86 -11.31
C ILE A 453 -15.09 2.20 -10.99
N ALA A 454 -15.82 2.72 -10.00
CA ALA A 454 -17.14 2.21 -9.66
C ALA A 454 -18.12 2.34 -10.84
N GLU A 455 -18.15 3.49 -11.53
CA GLU A 455 -18.95 3.70 -12.75
C GLU A 455 -18.58 2.71 -13.85
N MET A 456 -17.29 2.54 -14.14
CA MET A 456 -16.83 1.58 -15.14
C MET A 456 -17.25 0.14 -14.81
N LEU A 457 -17.04 -0.31 -13.57
CA LEU A 457 -17.44 -1.64 -13.12
C LEU A 457 -18.97 -1.81 -13.16
N LEU A 458 -19.72 -0.79 -12.74
CA LEU A 458 -21.18 -0.80 -12.76
C LEU A 458 -21.70 -0.97 -14.18
N THR A 459 -21.18 -0.18 -15.14
CA THR A 459 -21.54 -0.32 -16.56
C THR A 459 -21.19 -1.72 -17.09
N ALA A 460 -20.00 -2.23 -16.77
CA ALA A 460 -19.57 -3.54 -17.22
C ALA A 460 -20.44 -4.68 -16.66
N LEU A 461 -20.87 -4.59 -15.39
CA LEU A 461 -21.77 -5.57 -14.78
C LEU A 461 -23.19 -5.47 -15.34
N ALA A 462 -23.72 -4.27 -15.50
CA ALA A 462 -25.06 -4.07 -16.06
C ALA A 462 -25.17 -4.63 -17.48
N ALA A 463 -24.13 -4.44 -18.31
CA ALA A 463 -24.06 -5.01 -19.64
C ALA A 463 -23.98 -6.56 -19.62
N ALA A 464 -23.30 -7.13 -18.62
CA ALA A 464 -23.12 -8.58 -18.50
C ALA A 464 -24.30 -9.30 -17.83
N TRP A 465 -25.17 -8.58 -17.11
CA TRP A 465 -26.39 -9.09 -16.48
C TRP A 465 -27.60 -8.16 -16.74
N PRO A 466 -28.06 -8.04 -18.00
CA PRO A 466 -29.14 -7.12 -18.35
C PRO A 466 -30.49 -7.45 -17.71
N ALA A 467 -30.68 -8.69 -17.26
CA ALA A 467 -31.91 -9.16 -16.61
C ALA A 467 -31.94 -8.90 -15.10
N VAL A 468 -30.81 -8.52 -14.49
CA VAL A 468 -30.72 -8.30 -13.04
C VAL A 468 -31.00 -6.83 -12.74
N THR A 469 -32.03 -6.59 -11.93
CA THR A 469 -32.34 -5.23 -11.44
C THR A 469 -31.55 -4.97 -10.15
N PRO A 470 -30.87 -3.82 -10.01
CA PRO A 470 -30.21 -3.46 -8.76
C PRO A 470 -31.15 -3.53 -7.56
N LEU A 471 -30.66 -4.02 -6.42
CA LEU A 471 -31.44 -4.04 -5.19
C LEU A 471 -31.74 -2.60 -4.72
N VAL A 472 -32.98 -2.36 -4.29
CA VAL A 472 -33.30 -1.14 -3.53
C VAL A 472 -32.86 -1.39 -2.10
N LEU A 473 -31.80 -0.71 -1.69
CA LEU A 473 -31.19 -0.87 -0.38
C LEU A 473 -31.31 0.43 0.40
N ASP A 474 -31.90 0.38 1.59
CA ASP A 474 -31.93 1.53 2.51
C ASP A 474 -30.50 1.91 2.94
N THR A 475 -29.63 0.90 3.05
CA THR A 475 -28.20 1.06 3.31
C THR A 475 -27.42 0.04 2.47
N ALA A 476 -26.36 0.48 1.80
CA ALA A 476 -25.51 -0.40 1.02
C ALA A 476 -24.85 -1.46 1.93
N PRO A 477 -24.73 -2.73 1.48
CA PRO A 477 -24.07 -3.77 2.26
C PRO A 477 -22.61 -3.39 2.54
N HIS A 478 -22.17 -3.67 3.76
CA HIS A 478 -20.76 -3.57 4.12
C HIS A 478 -20.04 -4.77 3.51
N VAL A 479 -18.89 -4.53 2.88
CA VAL A 479 -18.13 -5.59 2.17
C VAL A 479 -16.67 -5.51 2.60
N ALA A 480 -16.11 -6.55 3.18
CA ALA A 480 -14.71 -6.64 3.62
C ALA A 480 -13.98 -7.78 2.90
N LEU A 481 -12.65 -7.72 2.87
CA LEU A 481 -11.82 -8.91 2.55
C LEU A 481 -11.61 -9.71 3.83
N SER A 482 -11.44 -11.04 3.70
CA SER A 482 -11.21 -11.91 4.86
C SER A 482 -9.99 -11.53 5.70
N ASP A 483 -8.90 -11.03 5.08
CA ASP A 483 -7.71 -10.60 5.82
C ASP A 483 -7.96 -9.33 6.64
N ALA A 484 -9.02 -8.56 6.31
CA ALA A 484 -9.47 -7.39 7.06
C ALA A 484 -10.67 -7.71 7.99
N ALA A 485 -11.09 -8.97 8.06
CA ALA A 485 -12.23 -9.45 8.82
C ALA A 485 -11.83 -10.07 10.17
N ASP A 486 -10.60 -9.86 10.63
CA ASP A 486 -10.14 -10.33 11.93
C ASP A 486 -11.10 -9.90 13.05
N GLY A 487 -11.55 -10.87 13.84
CA GLY A 487 -12.51 -10.68 14.93
C GLY A 487 -13.98 -10.67 14.51
N LEU A 488 -14.31 -10.78 13.22
CA LEU A 488 -15.70 -10.95 12.78
C LEU A 488 -16.15 -12.40 13.01
N VAL A 489 -17.29 -12.56 13.69
CA VAL A 489 -17.95 -13.86 13.81
C VAL A 489 -18.71 -14.13 12.52
N VAL A 490 -18.28 -15.16 11.78
CA VAL A 490 -18.99 -15.62 10.60
C VAL A 490 -20.14 -16.52 11.03
N GLU A 491 -21.36 -16.20 10.58
CA GLU A 491 -22.56 -17.00 10.90
C GLU A 491 -23.09 -17.74 9.67
N GLN A 492 -22.82 -17.22 8.47
CA GLN A 492 -23.33 -17.79 7.23
C GLN A 492 -22.29 -17.75 6.13
N ILE A 493 -22.44 -18.69 5.21
CA ILE A 493 -21.66 -18.78 3.99
C ILE A 493 -22.62 -18.95 2.81
N GLY A 494 -22.41 -18.10 1.81
CA GLY A 494 -23.05 -18.21 0.52
C GLY A 494 -21.99 -18.49 -0.53
N ALA A 495 -22.22 -19.44 -1.41
CA ALA A 495 -21.30 -19.71 -2.49
C ALA A 495 -22.03 -19.97 -3.80
N ALA A 496 -21.53 -19.35 -4.86
CA ALA A 496 -21.88 -19.63 -6.25
C ALA A 496 -20.61 -19.97 -7.01
N GLU A 497 -20.78 -20.45 -8.24
CA GLU A 497 -19.64 -20.66 -9.13
C GLU A 497 -18.84 -19.36 -9.29
N GLY A 498 -17.61 -19.38 -8.77
CA GLY A 498 -16.69 -18.26 -8.88
C GLY A 498 -16.77 -17.20 -7.79
N VAL A 499 -17.64 -17.31 -6.77
CA VAL A 499 -17.63 -16.41 -5.61
C VAL A 499 -18.01 -17.19 -4.34
N CYS A 500 -17.26 -17.01 -3.27
CA CYS A 500 -17.65 -17.42 -1.93
C CYS A 500 -17.70 -16.18 -1.04
N LEU A 501 -18.83 -15.99 -0.39
CA LEU A 501 -19.10 -14.90 0.52
C LEU A 501 -19.41 -15.47 1.89
N LEU A 502 -18.89 -14.81 2.90
CA LEU A 502 -19.22 -15.07 4.28
C LEU A 502 -20.03 -13.88 4.78
N TRP A 503 -20.85 -14.10 5.79
CA TRP A 503 -21.61 -13.04 6.40
C TRP A 503 -21.38 -13.03 7.91
N SER A 504 -21.17 -11.83 8.43
CA SER A 504 -21.09 -11.55 9.85
C SER A 504 -22.18 -10.53 10.21
N PRO A 505 -22.91 -10.71 11.33
CA PRO A 505 -23.85 -9.70 11.81
C PRO A 505 -23.14 -8.42 12.29
N MET A 506 -21.83 -8.49 12.55
CA MET A 506 -21.06 -7.35 13.02
C MET A 506 -20.84 -6.35 11.89
N ARG A 507 -21.04 -5.05 12.19
CA ARG A 507 -20.71 -3.96 11.27
C ARG A 507 -19.33 -3.39 11.58
N GLN A 508 -18.47 -3.33 10.57
CA GLN A 508 -17.25 -2.55 10.65
C GLN A 508 -17.52 -1.07 10.35
N ARG A 509 -16.81 -0.18 11.05
CA ARG A 509 -16.79 1.25 10.77
C ARG A 509 -16.13 1.49 9.41
N ARG A 510 -16.76 2.30 8.55
CA ARG A 510 -16.28 2.58 7.19
C ARG A 510 -16.43 4.03 6.81
N LEU A 511 -15.71 4.43 5.77
CA LEU A 511 -15.92 5.72 5.15
C LEU A 511 -17.24 5.68 4.35
N PRO A 512 -17.99 6.79 4.31
CA PRO A 512 -19.07 6.97 3.34
C PRO A 512 -18.54 6.75 1.92
N ARG A 513 -19.35 6.07 1.10
CA ARG A 513 -19.04 5.74 -0.28
C ARG A 513 -19.59 6.79 -1.24
N ALA A 514 -19.03 6.85 -2.45
CA ALA A 514 -19.63 7.63 -3.51
C ALA A 514 -20.94 6.96 -3.98
N PRO A 515 -21.93 7.72 -4.48
CA PRO A 515 -23.18 7.14 -4.99
C PRO A 515 -22.98 6.07 -6.08
N ALA A 516 -21.97 6.22 -6.93
CA ALA A 516 -21.61 5.21 -7.93
C ALA A 516 -21.17 3.88 -7.29
N THR A 517 -20.46 3.94 -6.17
CA THR A 517 -20.00 2.77 -5.41
C THR A 517 -21.18 2.09 -4.71
N ASP A 518 -22.16 2.86 -4.24
CA ASP A 518 -23.41 2.30 -3.71
C ASP A 518 -24.23 1.62 -4.82
N GLY A 519 -24.33 2.22 -6.00
CA GLY A 519 -24.96 1.62 -7.17
C GLY A 519 -24.26 0.32 -7.62
N LEU A 520 -22.92 0.32 -7.62
CA LEU A 520 -22.12 -0.89 -7.87
C LEU A 520 -22.41 -1.98 -6.84
N ALA A 521 -22.47 -1.63 -5.55
CA ALA A 521 -22.82 -2.59 -4.49
C ALA A 521 -24.24 -3.15 -4.70
N ALA A 522 -25.23 -2.30 -4.95
CA ALA A 522 -26.60 -2.71 -5.17
C ALA A 522 -26.74 -3.70 -6.34
N LEU A 523 -26.06 -3.47 -7.46
CA LEU A 523 -26.08 -4.38 -8.61
C LEU A 523 -25.29 -5.67 -8.32
N ALA A 524 -24.08 -5.57 -7.76
CA ALA A 524 -23.27 -6.75 -7.47
C ALA A 524 -24.00 -7.72 -6.53
N PHE A 525 -24.66 -7.20 -5.49
CA PHE A 525 -25.45 -8.04 -4.57
C PHE A 525 -26.75 -8.55 -5.17
N ALA A 526 -27.39 -7.82 -6.10
CA ALA A 526 -28.51 -8.35 -6.87
C ALA A 526 -28.08 -9.57 -7.70
N ILE A 527 -26.91 -9.49 -8.35
CA ILE A 527 -26.36 -10.60 -9.14
C ILE A 527 -26.07 -11.80 -8.22
N ILE A 528 -25.46 -11.57 -7.06
CA ILE A 528 -25.19 -12.63 -6.10
C ILE A 528 -26.50 -13.27 -5.59
N ALA A 529 -27.50 -12.47 -5.24
CA ALA A 529 -28.79 -12.96 -4.72
C ALA A 529 -29.54 -13.84 -5.73
N ALA A 530 -29.31 -13.63 -7.03
CA ALA A 530 -29.88 -14.45 -8.09
C ALA A 530 -29.20 -15.83 -8.20
N GLU A 531 -27.98 -15.98 -7.69
CA GLU A 531 -27.12 -17.17 -7.85
C GLU A 531 -26.91 -17.92 -6.52
N VAL A 532 -27.12 -17.25 -5.39
CA VAL A 532 -26.83 -17.75 -4.03
C VAL A 532 -28.00 -17.42 -3.12
N ASP A 533 -28.38 -18.37 -2.28
CA ASP A 533 -29.33 -18.12 -1.20
C ASP A 533 -28.67 -17.21 -0.14
N LEU A 534 -29.06 -15.94 -0.12
CA LEU A 534 -28.54 -14.94 0.83
C LEU A 534 -29.53 -14.78 2.01
N PRO A 535 -29.05 -14.42 3.23
CA PRO A 535 -29.92 -14.03 4.33
C PRO A 535 -30.89 -12.93 3.91
N ALA A 536 -32.10 -12.98 4.50
CA ALA A 536 -33.19 -12.04 4.22
C ALA A 536 -32.86 -10.56 4.49
N SER A 537 -31.81 -10.26 5.28
CA SER A 537 -31.38 -8.88 5.59
C SER A 537 -29.88 -8.67 5.32
N PRO A 538 -29.47 -8.56 4.05
CA PRO A 538 -28.07 -8.40 3.66
C PRO A 538 -27.45 -7.07 4.13
N SER A 539 -28.27 -6.08 4.50
CA SER A 539 -27.83 -4.75 4.92
C SER A 539 -27.43 -4.67 6.40
N ALA A 540 -27.84 -5.60 7.25
CA ALA A 540 -27.63 -5.51 8.70
C ALA A 540 -26.18 -5.80 9.17
N GLY A 541 -25.36 -6.45 8.34
CA GLY A 541 -24.04 -6.96 8.72
C GLY A 541 -22.91 -6.61 7.74
N THR A 542 -21.81 -7.34 7.85
CA THR A 542 -20.64 -7.27 6.95
C THR A 542 -20.54 -8.55 6.13
N TRP A 543 -20.55 -8.39 4.82
CA TRP A 543 -20.18 -9.41 3.85
C TRP A 543 -18.67 -9.49 3.74
N ILE A 544 -18.12 -10.69 3.77
CA ILE A 544 -16.69 -10.92 3.71
C ILE A 544 -16.41 -11.73 2.44
N ILE A 545 -15.58 -11.18 1.58
CA ILE A 545 -15.04 -11.88 0.41
C ILE A 545 -13.82 -12.65 0.88
N ASP A 546 -13.90 -13.95 0.78
CA ASP A 546 -12.79 -14.83 1.11
C ASP A 546 -11.71 -14.75 0.02
N THR A 547 -10.54 -14.21 0.40
CA THR A 547 -9.39 -14.02 -0.50
C THR A 547 -8.70 -15.32 -0.85
N VAL A 548 -8.91 -16.39 -0.08
CA VAL A 548 -8.36 -17.74 -0.32
C VAL A 548 -9.26 -18.55 -1.22
N THR A 549 -10.55 -18.55 -0.90
CA THR A 549 -11.56 -19.40 -1.50
C THR A 549 -12.59 -18.48 -2.14
N GLY A 550 -12.43 -18.12 -3.41
CA GLY A 550 -13.44 -17.35 -4.16
C GLY A 550 -12.91 -16.19 -5.01
N ALA A 551 -11.82 -15.54 -4.62
CA ALA A 551 -11.23 -14.47 -5.44
C ALA A 551 -10.26 -14.98 -6.53
N ASP A 552 -9.57 -16.09 -6.23
CA ASP A 552 -8.47 -16.66 -7.02
C ASP A 552 -8.95 -17.77 -7.98
N VAL A 553 -9.65 -18.77 -7.43
CA VAL A 553 -10.12 -19.97 -8.10
C VAL A 553 -11.64 -19.96 -8.23
N ARG A 554 -12.21 -20.66 -9.23
CA ARG A 554 -13.66 -20.89 -9.31
C ARG A 554 -14.11 -21.51 -7.98
N ALA A 555 -14.93 -20.84 -7.19
CA ALA A 555 -15.51 -21.44 -5.98
C ALA A 555 -16.40 -22.63 -6.40
N SER A 556 -15.89 -23.84 -6.20
CA SER A 556 -16.65 -25.08 -6.26
C SER A 556 -17.39 -25.30 -4.93
N ARG A 557 -18.32 -26.27 -4.88
CA ARG A 557 -18.95 -26.68 -3.61
C ARG A 557 -17.93 -27.11 -2.55
N VAL A 558 -16.80 -27.67 -2.98
CA VAL A 558 -15.69 -28.04 -2.09
C VAL A 558 -15.02 -26.80 -1.51
N ASP A 559 -14.84 -25.74 -2.31
CA ASP A 559 -14.24 -24.49 -1.82
C ASP A 559 -15.13 -23.82 -0.78
N SER A 560 -16.46 -23.92 -0.95
CA SER A 560 -17.43 -23.48 0.06
C SER A 560 -17.33 -24.29 1.34
N ALA A 561 -17.21 -25.63 1.22
CA ALA A 561 -17.00 -26.52 2.35
C ALA A 561 -15.70 -26.20 3.10
N ALA A 562 -14.61 -25.96 2.36
CA ALA A 562 -13.31 -25.57 2.90
C ALA A 562 -13.36 -24.22 3.61
N ALA A 563 -14.05 -23.23 3.03
CA ALA A 563 -14.28 -21.94 3.66
C ALA A 563 -15.12 -22.11 4.95
N ALA A 564 -16.26 -22.82 4.88
CA ALA A 564 -17.10 -23.10 6.04
C ALA A 564 -16.30 -23.73 7.18
N TRP A 565 -15.51 -24.77 6.89
CA TRP A 565 -14.66 -25.42 7.87
C TRP A 565 -13.62 -24.47 8.48
N ARG A 566 -12.98 -23.62 7.65
CA ARG A 566 -11.99 -22.62 8.12
C ARG A 566 -12.58 -21.68 9.14
N TYR A 567 -13.81 -21.22 8.92
CA TYR A 567 -14.52 -20.31 9.82
C TYR A 567 -15.31 -21.02 10.93
N GLY A 568 -15.22 -22.36 11.01
CA GLY A 568 -15.87 -23.13 12.06
C GLY A 568 -17.39 -23.25 11.91
N LEU A 569 -17.91 -23.08 10.70
CA LEU A 569 -19.32 -23.33 10.41
C LEU A 569 -19.57 -24.84 10.29
N GLU A 570 -20.56 -25.33 11.04
CA GLU A 570 -21.07 -26.70 10.91
C GLU A 570 -21.93 -26.80 9.66
N GLN A 571 -21.31 -26.98 8.49
CA GLN A 571 -22.03 -27.44 7.31
C GLN A 571 -21.77 -28.92 7.09
N GLY A 572 -22.83 -29.69 6.87
CA GLY A 572 -22.76 -31.11 6.54
C GLY A 572 -22.13 -31.29 5.16
N THR A 573 -20.80 -31.29 5.09
CA THR A 573 -20.09 -31.45 3.82
C THR A 573 -19.92 -32.94 3.55
N ALA A 574 -20.58 -33.45 2.51
CA ALA A 574 -20.43 -34.84 2.08
C ALA A 574 -19.06 -35.14 1.43
N ALA A 575 -18.31 -34.10 1.03
CA ALA A 575 -17.01 -34.24 0.38
C ALA A 575 -15.87 -34.19 1.42
N PRO A 576 -14.88 -35.11 1.35
CA PRO A 576 -13.72 -35.06 2.23
C PRO A 576 -12.87 -33.83 1.91
N ILE A 577 -12.65 -32.98 2.92
CA ILE A 577 -11.74 -31.84 2.84
C ILE A 577 -10.34 -32.36 3.17
N VAL A 578 -9.37 -32.05 2.30
CA VAL A 578 -7.96 -32.39 2.53
C VAL A 578 -7.13 -31.14 2.82
N VAL A 579 -6.08 -31.34 3.60
CA VAL A 579 -5.07 -30.34 3.95
C VAL A 579 -3.79 -30.66 3.20
N ARG A 580 -3.18 -29.64 2.61
CA ARG A 580 -1.89 -29.71 1.91
C ARG A 580 -1.02 -28.51 2.26
N ALA A 581 0.25 -28.53 1.85
CA ALA A 581 1.09 -27.33 1.93
C ALA A 581 0.41 -26.15 1.20
N GLY A 582 0.43 -24.98 1.81
CA GLY A 582 -0.18 -23.78 1.22
C GLY A 582 0.56 -23.38 -0.06
N PRO A 583 -0.13 -22.98 -1.14
CA PRO A 583 0.52 -22.59 -2.39
C PRO A 583 1.34 -21.29 -2.25
N ALA A 584 1.12 -20.52 -1.18
CA ALA A 584 1.94 -19.37 -0.82
C ALA A 584 3.28 -19.76 -0.20
N VAL A 585 3.45 -20.99 0.30
CA VAL A 585 4.70 -21.47 0.89
C VAL A 585 5.72 -21.65 -0.23
N ARG A 586 6.89 -21.02 -0.06
CA ARG A 586 8.06 -21.18 -0.94
C ARG A 586 8.92 -22.34 -0.46
N ARG A 587 9.30 -22.32 0.82
CA ARG A 587 10.10 -23.38 1.46
C ARG A 587 9.94 -23.37 2.97
N ILE A 588 10.37 -24.45 3.61
CA ILE A 588 10.46 -24.56 5.07
C ILE A 588 11.93 -24.82 5.40
N GLU A 589 12.50 -23.96 6.24
CA GLU A 589 13.91 -24.03 6.63
C GLU A 589 14.02 -24.44 8.11
N THR A 590 14.71 -25.54 8.38
CA THR A 590 15.00 -25.99 9.75
C THR A 590 16.26 -25.30 10.26
N ARG A 591 16.13 -24.47 11.31
CA ARG A 591 17.26 -23.86 12.03
C ARG A 591 17.31 -24.40 13.46
N GLY A 592 18.47 -24.31 14.13
CA GLY A 592 18.73 -24.85 15.48
C GLY A 592 17.84 -24.35 16.63
N GLY A 593 16.74 -23.63 16.34
CA GLY A 593 15.66 -23.34 17.31
C GLY A 593 14.25 -23.48 16.72
N GLY A 594 14.09 -24.08 15.55
CA GLY A 594 12.79 -24.43 14.96
C GLY A 594 12.69 -24.21 13.46
N ASP A 595 11.56 -24.64 12.91
CA ASP A 595 11.24 -24.51 11.48
C ASP A 595 10.69 -23.12 11.17
N VAL A 596 11.19 -22.52 10.09
CA VAL A 596 10.77 -21.22 9.57
C VAL A 596 10.15 -21.43 8.20
N VAL A 597 8.88 -21.07 8.06
CA VAL A 597 8.18 -21.05 6.78
C VAL A 597 8.53 -19.75 6.07
N HIS A 598 9.03 -19.88 4.85
CA HIS A 598 9.26 -18.77 3.94
C HIS A 598 8.14 -18.77 2.89
N PHE A 599 7.52 -17.62 2.66
CA PHE A 599 6.46 -17.47 1.67
C PHE A 599 7.02 -16.94 0.35
N LYS A 600 6.30 -17.18 -0.74
CA LYS A 600 6.67 -16.69 -2.08
C LYS A 600 6.68 -15.16 -2.12
N ARG A 601 5.56 -14.54 -1.75
CA ARG A 601 5.34 -13.08 -1.80
C ARG A 601 4.45 -12.65 -0.63
N HIS A 602 4.46 -11.35 -0.33
CA HIS A 602 3.59 -10.65 0.63
C HIS A 602 3.68 -11.03 2.12
N LEU A 603 3.93 -12.27 2.51
CA LEU A 603 3.99 -12.65 3.93
C LEU A 603 5.43 -12.70 4.44
N PRO A 604 5.71 -12.18 5.65
CA PRO A 604 7.04 -12.30 6.25
C PRO A 604 7.30 -13.77 6.65
N PRO A 605 8.57 -14.17 6.79
CA PRO A 605 8.90 -15.49 7.32
C PRO A 605 8.26 -15.72 8.70
N ARG A 606 7.70 -16.92 8.91
CA ARG A 606 7.01 -17.30 10.15
C ARG A 606 7.71 -18.47 10.81
N ARG A 607 8.05 -18.33 12.09
CA ARG A 607 8.52 -19.44 12.91
C ARG A 607 7.35 -20.31 13.35
N LEU A 608 7.49 -21.62 13.20
CA LEU A 608 6.52 -22.60 13.68
C LEU A 608 6.79 -22.98 15.13
N SER A 609 5.72 -23.04 15.92
CA SER A 609 5.71 -23.73 17.21
C SER A 609 5.95 -25.23 17.04
N GLU A 610 6.25 -25.93 18.14
CA GLU A 610 6.45 -27.39 18.12
C GLU A 610 5.20 -28.14 17.65
N ALA A 611 4.02 -27.73 18.12
CA ALA A 611 2.76 -28.36 17.74
C ALA A 611 2.41 -28.13 16.25
N GLU A 612 2.65 -26.91 15.74
CA GLU A 612 2.52 -26.61 14.31
C GLU A 612 3.48 -27.44 13.46
N ARG A 613 4.72 -27.61 13.93
CA ARG A 613 5.73 -28.41 13.23
C ARG A 613 5.29 -29.85 13.02
N GLY A 614 4.69 -30.47 14.04
CA GLY A 614 4.15 -31.83 13.94
C GLY A 614 3.14 -31.96 12.80
N VAL A 615 2.20 -31.01 12.70
CA VAL A 615 1.20 -30.97 11.62
C VAL A 615 1.84 -30.72 10.25
N VAL A 616 2.71 -29.73 10.15
CA VAL A 616 3.36 -29.36 8.88
C VAL A 616 4.26 -30.49 8.36
N SER A 617 5.02 -31.14 9.24
CA SER A 617 5.83 -32.31 8.89
C SER A 617 4.99 -33.50 8.46
N ALA A 618 3.83 -33.72 9.09
CA ALA A 618 2.91 -34.77 8.66
C ALA A 618 2.40 -34.50 7.23
N VAL A 619 1.93 -33.28 6.95
CA VAL A 619 1.47 -32.87 5.61
C VAL A 619 2.61 -32.98 4.58
N ALA A 620 3.82 -32.54 4.92
CA ALA A 620 4.98 -32.63 4.03
C ALA A 620 5.34 -34.09 3.67
N ARG A 621 5.15 -35.05 4.59
CA ARG A 621 5.38 -36.48 4.33
C ARG A 621 4.27 -37.14 3.53
N CYS A 622 3.01 -36.80 3.81
CA CYS A 622 1.85 -37.45 3.20
C CYS A 622 1.41 -36.80 1.89
N GLY A 623 1.84 -35.56 1.61
CA GLY A 623 1.35 -34.73 0.52
C GLY A 623 0.00 -34.09 0.83
N THR A 624 -1.01 -34.93 1.11
CA THR A 624 -2.36 -34.53 1.54
C THR A 624 -2.78 -35.31 2.79
N ILE A 625 -3.56 -34.67 3.67
CA ILE A 625 -4.14 -35.32 4.85
C ILE A 625 -5.61 -34.91 4.95
N ALA A 626 -6.52 -35.88 5.09
CA ALA A 626 -7.92 -35.60 5.34
C ALA A 626 -8.11 -34.89 6.69
N VAL A 627 -8.90 -33.82 6.71
CA VAL A 627 -9.09 -32.95 7.88
C VAL A 627 -9.62 -33.72 9.10
N ASP A 628 -10.47 -34.72 8.89
CA ASP A 628 -11.06 -35.58 9.92
C ASP A 628 -10.05 -36.51 10.61
N ARG A 629 -8.88 -36.71 10.00
CA ARG A 629 -7.78 -37.51 10.55
C ARG A 629 -6.80 -36.68 11.39
N ILE A 630 -7.01 -35.37 11.52
CA ILE A 630 -6.10 -34.50 12.26
C ILE A 630 -6.63 -34.28 13.67
N GLU A 631 -5.87 -34.74 14.67
CA GLU A 631 -6.23 -34.66 16.09
C GLU A 631 -6.39 -33.22 16.61
N ARG A 632 -5.77 -32.25 15.95
CA ARG A 632 -5.72 -30.83 16.36
C ARG A 632 -6.26 -29.90 15.26
N PRO A 633 -7.58 -29.90 15.01
CA PRO A 633 -8.19 -29.07 13.96
C PRO A 633 -8.07 -27.57 14.23
N ASP A 634 -7.89 -27.17 15.49
CA ASP A 634 -7.55 -25.80 15.90
C ASP A 634 -6.21 -25.34 15.31
N ILE A 635 -5.17 -26.17 15.40
CA ILE A 635 -3.84 -25.88 14.85
C ILE A 635 -3.90 -25.79 13.33
N VAL A 636 -4.63 -26.70 12.68
CA VAL A 636 -4.79 -26.67 11.22
C VAL A 636 -5.49 -25.39 10.78
N ARG A 637 -6.57 -24.97 11.46
CA ARG A 637 -7.25 -23.71 11.16
C ARG A 637 -6.31 -22.52 11.32
N ALA A 638 -5.52 -22.47 12.39
CA ALA A 638 -4.50 -21.44 12.59
C ALA A 638 -3.45 -21.43 11.46
N LEU A 639 -2.99 -22.60 11.01
CA LEU A 639 -2.03 -22.74 9.91
C LEU A 639 -2.62 -22.38 8.53
N VAL A 640 -3.91 -22.64 8.31
CA VAL A 640 -4.64 -22.22 7.10
C VAL A 640 -4.87 -20.71 7.09
N ALA A 641 -5.26 -20.13 8.23
CA ALA A 641 -5.35 -18.67 8.39
C ALA A 641 -3.99 -18.01 8.13
N ALA A 642 -2.92 -18.62 8.62
CA ALA A 642 -1.53 -18.22 8.38
C ALA A 642 -0.99 -18.48 6.98
N ARG A 643 -1.79 -19.10 6.08
CA ARG A 643 -1.41 -19.49 4.71
C ARG A 643 -0.26 -20.51 4.62
N VAL A 644 0.09 -21.15 5.74
CA VAL A 644 1.10 -22.24 5.78
C VAL A 644 0.52 -23.51 5.17
N LEU A 645 -0.76 -23.77 5.42
CA LEU A 645 -1.51 -24.88 4.84
C LEU A 645 -2.62 -24.36 3.93
N GLY A 646 -2.99 -25.17 2.94
CA GLY A 646 -4.13 -24.95 2.06
C GLY A 646 -5.16 -26.04 2.24
N LEU A 647 -6.43 -25.70 1.98
CA LEU A 647 -7.53 -26.66 1.91
C LEU A 647 -7.84 -26.98 0.44
N GLY A 648 -8.35 -28.17 0.18
CA GLY A 648 -8.80 -28.59 -1.16
C GLY A 648 -9.66 -29.85 -1.12
N SER A 649 -10.01 -30.37 -2.29
CA SER A 649 -10.54 -31.73 -2.45
C SER A 649 -9.44 -32.69 -2.88
N ASP A 650 -9.64 -33.98 -2.57
CA ASP A 650 -8.79 -35.08 -3.01
C ASP A 650 -9.05 -35.51 -4.47
N VAL A 651 -9.91 -34.77 -5.19
CA VAL A 651 -10.24 -35.03 -6.58
C VAL A 651 -9.15 -34.41 -7.45
N ALA A 652 -8.15 -35.22 -7.78
CA ALA A 652 -7.11 -34.92 -8.76
C ALA A 652 -7.69 -34.78 -10.17
#